data_AF-A0A3S3LZN4-F1
#
_entry.id   AF-A0A3S3LZN4-F1
#
_cell.length_a   1.000
_cell.length_b   1.000
_cell.length_c   1.000
_cell.angle_alpha   90.00
_cell.angle_beta   90.00
_cell.angle_gamma   90.00
#
_symmetry.space_group_name_H-M   'P 1'
#
loop_
_entity.id
_entity.type
_entity.pdbx_description
1 polymer ?
#
loop_
_entity_poly.entity_id
_entity_poly.type
_entity_poly.pdbx_seq_one_letter_code
_entity_poly.pdbx_strand_id
1 'polypeptide(L)'
;MAKSIVLLVVLIAWPISGAKAQEVETVRVATFNAYLLSPIFKCANPNFADCLVQIQGQTEKQAEHLADTILGNTDRFDIIAINEAWDEDAKQILIDKLKPVYPNYVRKIDAALLKVRPQALVDAITSLDPAAAVAIYGEPVEKIDGEDSGLMLFAKKDFKFLPLPDDSFKWGGNDGETLDAATDEVGFTLYDHCGGVDCLSGKGAAIVRLLHLPSQSNYTVVFTHMQADYFDKSPAELHADARDAQFDQIEKLIETTLSPLTPAQRKRERVLVMGDLNVPLFHPPTGEWARRFATPGTYWTSQHYDSWAATNRADDGISNSIDNERYDYILAAPRPYLSGGIEGPICVQHVTLPVDFADLESDHNLLTADLNLGNNFCSPSIAYPVNLTVKKGPDGKPQAEELIDFRNGQDVTQIRYPGSMQWFHVVRQDAGSYSIGPDSPDVNIDIYQPSNMTTPISSYYGSTRTVQDGEHIFTVHTYALPKEFFIRVTGKDRKWQGNYALLVRRHTCATKEEACPLRPGEPPQFAALTEAGSLLGSQDEAWFRFDVVGQADSGADQTVTLTADGLPDPAGYRATLEEFDDPHGSKPPIAVSGTSRIISGAMGGGTHGYLVIHQAAAASQPVRVSASMQTTVRNLELKALICEDETNPEFGSDDIFTQLSLDSRTMRFPPSGEVEFDCDDSADQKDWAARFGSADMTFVDHAGMKVFEQDDTSPDDPSHVREFPDLPAGASSIDGVRNPLIWNFEGGRYRLNYELRMRKNEPAAAAP
;
A
#
# COMPACT_ATOMS: atom_id res chain seq x y z
N MET A 1 58.70 -58.95 -39.87
CA MET A 1 58.08 -57.64 -40.16
C MET A 1 56.81 -57.51 -39.34
N ALA A 2 56.44 -56.28 -38.97
CA ALA A 2 55.31 -55.87 -38.12
C ALA A 2 55.52 -56.03 -36.59
N LYS A 3 56.00 -54.93 -35.98
CA LYS A 3 55.82 -54.61 -34.56
C LYS A 3 54.50 -53.85 -34.42
N SER A 4 53.59 -54.34 -33.58
CA SER A 4 52.40 -53.60 -33.15
C SER A 4 52.70 -52.86 -31.85
N ILE A 5 52.44 -51.55 -31.85
CA ILE A 5 52.54 -50.64 -30.72
C ILE A 5 51.25 -50.75 -29.91
N VAL A 6 51.38 -51.03 -28.60
CA VAL A 6 50.30 -50.92 -27.62
C VAL A 6 50.43 -49.54 -26.98
N LEU A 7 49.43 -48.68 -27.18
CA LEU A 7 49.35 -47.35 -26.58
C LEU A 7 48.56 -47.49 -25.25
N LEU A 8 49.24 -47.28 -24.13
CA LEU A 8 48.63 -47.19 -22.80
C LEU A 8 48.21 -45.73 -22.57
N VAL A 9 46.91 -45.45 -22.63
CA VAL A 9 46.36 -44.14 -22.26
C VAL A 9 46.05 -44.14 -20.77
N VAL A 10 46.80 -43.35 -20.01
CA VAL A 10 46.53 -43.03 -18.61
C VAL A 10 45.40 -42.00 -18.58
N LEU A 11 44.21 -42.43 -18.12
CA LEU A 11 43.11 -41.53 -17.78
C LEU A 11 43.43 -40.82 -16.46
N ILE A 12 43.78 -39.53 -16.57
CA ILE A 12 43.90 -38.62 -15.43
C ILE A 12 42.48 -38.30 -14.95
N ALA A 13 42.11 -38.82 -13.79
CA ALA A 13 40.91 -38.42 -13.08
C ALA A 13 41.05 -36.96 -12.64
N TRP A 14 40.27 -36.06 -13.26
CA TRP A 14 40.09 -34.71 -12.75
C TRP A 14 39.10 -34.74 -11.59
N PRO A 15 39.40 -34.09 -10.44
CA PRO A 15 38.42 -33.92 -9.39
C PRO A 15 37.32 -33.01 -9.94
N ILE A 16 36.10 -33.52 -10.00
CA ILE A 16 34.89 -32.73 -10.22
C ILE A 16 34.79 -31.79 -9.02
N SER A 17 35.29 -30.57 -9.19
CA SER A 17 35.04 -29.46 -8.29
C SER A 17 33.53 -29.31 -8.14
N GLY A 18 33.04 -29.45 -6.92
CA GLY A 18 31.63 -29.27 -6.59
C GLY A 18 31.09 -27.95 -7.12
N ALA A 19 29.89 -27.99 -7.68
CA ALA A 19 29.14 -26.81 -8.05
C ALA A 19 29.08 -25.85 -6.85
N LYS A 20 29.65 -24.65 -7.00
CA LYS A 20 29.36 -23.54 -6.09
C LYS A 20 27.84 -23.33 -6.16
N ALA A 21 27.16 -23.34 -5.00
CA ALA A 21 25.80 -22.82 -4.91
C ALA A 21 25.79 -21.40 -5.49
N GLN A 22 24.86 -21.12 -6.38
CA GLN A 22 24.79 -19.85 -7.10
C GLN A 22 24.26 -18.77 -6.14
N GLU A 23 25.06 -17.74 -5.87
CA GLU A 23 24.76 -16.64 -4.92
C GLU A 23 23.77 -15.62 -5.51
N VAL A 24 22.70 -16.10 -6.14
CA VAL A 24 21.66 -15.27 -6.77
C VAL A 24 20.32 -15.98 -6.60
N GLU A 25 19.47 -15.52 -5.68
CA GLU A 25 18.05 -15.91 -5.57
C GLU A 25 17.28 -14.65 -5.22
N THR A 26 16.67 -14.00 -6.21
CA THR A 26 15.91 -12.75 -6.08
C THR A 26 14.62 -12.93 -6.84
N VAL A 27 13.49 -13.07 -6.14
CA VAL A 27 12.20 -13.35 -6.76
C VAL A 27 11.15 -12.43 -6.15
N ARG A 28 10.34 -11.79 -6.99
CA ARG A 28 9.15 -11.04 -6.60
C ARG A 28 7.90 -11.75 -7.05
N VAL A 29 6.98 -11.91 -6.12
CA VAL A 29 5.71 -12.56 -6.38
C VAL A 29 4.58 -11.58 -6.10
N ALA A 30 3.48 -11.72 -6.83
CA ALA A 30 2.28 -10.93 -6.65
C ALA A 30 1.04 -11.82 -6.71
N THR A 31 0.02 -11.43 -5.96
CA THR A 31 -1.33 -11.98 -6.07
C THR A 31 -2.33 -10.85 -6.16
N PHE A 32 -3.35 -11.03 -6.99
CA PHE A 32 -4.37 -10.03 -7.21
C PHE A 32 -5.71 -10.69 -7.52
N ASN A 33 -6.71 -10.45 -6.68
CA ASN A 33 -8.10 -10.62 -7.09
C ASN A 33 -8.40 -9.51 -8.10
N ALA A 34 -8.56 -9.87 -9.38
CA ALA A 34 -8.66 -8.90 -10.46
C ALA A 34 -10.09 -8.48 -10.76
N TYR A 35 -11.10 -9.10 -10.12
CA TYR A 35 -12.52 -8.82 -10.34
C TYR A 35 -12.93 -8.85 -11.83
N LEU A 36 -12.31 -9.74 -12.61
CA LEU A 36 -12.61 -9.92 -14.05
C LEU A 36 -13.81 -10.85 -14.21
N LEU A 37 -14.92 -10.41 -13.61
CA LEU A 37 -16.17 -11.16 -13.52
C LEU A 37 -16.79 -11.34 -14.91
N SER A 38 -17.34 -12.52 -15.12
CA SER A 38 -18.20 -12.79 -16.27
C SER A 38 -19.55 -12.07 -16.13
N PRO A 39 -20.32 -11.96 -17.22
CA PRO A 39 -21.67 -11.43 -17.14
C PRO A 39 -22.60 -12.17 -16.17
N ILE A 40 -22.36 -13.46 -15.92
CA ILE A 40 -23.13 -14.25 -14.96
C ILE A 40 -22.99 -13.65 -13.56
N PHE A 41 -21.77 -13.33 -13.13
CA PHE A 41 -21.53 -12.75 -11.81
C PHE A 41 -21.91 -11.25 -11.74
N LYS A 42 -21.73 -10.48 -12.82
CA LYS A 42 -22.06 -9.04 -12.83
C LYS A 42 -23.55 -8.75 -12.91
N CYS A 43 -24.33 -9.60 -13.61
CA CYS A 43 -25.69 -9.26 -14.01
C CYS A 43 -26.77 -10.22 -13.50
N ALA A 44 -26.47 -11.13 -12.56
CA ALA A 44 -27.44 -12.11 -12.02
C ALA A 44 -28.60 -11.47 -11.22
N ASN A 45 -29.48 -10.76 -11.93
CA ASN A 45 -30.64 -10.05 -11.42
C ASN A 45 -31.78 -10.05 -12.47
N PRO A 46 -33.01 -9.63 -12.10
CA PRO A 46 -34.16 -9.63 -13.02
C PRO A 46 -34.00 -8.75 -14.28
N ASN A 47 -33.08 -7.79 -14.29
CA ASN A 47 -32.82 -6.84 -15.39
C ASN A 47 -31.58 -7.22 -16.22
N PHE A 48 -31.21 -8.50 -16.25
CA PHE A 48 -29.97 -8.98 -16.90
C PHE A 48 -29.74 -8.46 -18.32
N ALA A 49 -30.78 -8.40 -19.17
CA ALA A 49 -30.64 -7.97 -20.55
C ALA A 49 -30.17 -6.51 -20.68
N ASP A 50 -30.68 -5.63 -19.81
CA ASP A 50 -30.28 -4.23 -19.77
C ASP A 50 -28.88 -4.10 -19.14
N CYS A 51 -28.60 -4.89 -18.10
CA CYS A 51 -27.27 -4.98 -17.49
C CYS A 51 -26.20 -5.42 -18.51
N LEU A 52 -26.46 -6.44 -19.34
CA LEU A 52 -25.55 -6.90 -20.39
C LEU A 52 -25.13 -5.79 -21.35
N VAL A 53 -26.09 -4.95 -21.77
CA VAL A 53 -25.83 -3.83 -22.67
C VAL A 53 -24.95 -2.79 -21.99
N GLN A 54 -25.14 -2.57 -20.69
CA GLN A 54 -24.36 -1.61 -19.91
C GLN A 54 -22.92 -2.07 -19.65
N ILE A 55 -22.70 -3.37 -19.41
CA ILE A 55 -21.38 -3.91 -19.06
C ILE A 55 -20.53 -4.34 -20.25
N GLN A 56 -21.05 -4.29 -21.48
CA GLN A 56 -20.35 -4.75 -22.67
C GLN A 56 -18.99 -4.05 -22.84
N GLY A 57 -17.90 -4.83 -22.93
CA GLY A 57 -16.55 -4.32 -23.13
C GLY A 57 -15.89 -3.74 -21.87
N GLN A 58 -16.54 -3.75 -20.70
CA GLN A 58 -15.96 -3.20 -19.48
C GLN A 58 -14.87 -4.11 -18.90
N THR A 59 -15.13 -5.41 -18.80
CA THR A 59 -14.17 -6.38 -18.25
C THR A 59 -12.92 -6.49 -19.12
N GLU A 60 -13.08 -6.36 -20.44
CA GLU A 60 -12.01 -6.37 -21.42
C GLU A 60 -11.10 -5.13 -21.26
N LYS A 61 -11.69 -3.94 -21.08
CA LYS A 61 -10.93 -2.71 -20.79
C LYS A 61 -10.16 -2.80 -19.49
N GLN A 62 -10.78 -3.37 -18.45
CA GLN A 62 -10.13 -3.61 -17.16
C GLN A 62 -8.95 -4.59 -17.32
N ALA A 63 -9.11 -5.66 -18.10
CA ALA A 63 -8.02 -6.58 -18.41
C ALA A 63 -6.88 -5.90 -19.20
N GLU A 64 -7.21 -5.02 -20.15
CA GLU A 64 -6.22 -4.20 -20.87
C GLU A 64 -5.45 -3.28 -19.92
N HIS A 65 -6.15 -2.61 -19.02
CA HIS A 65 -5.59 -1.69 -18.02
C HIS A 65 -4.68 -2.46 -17.04
N LEU A 66 -5.14 -3.58 -16.49
CA LEU A 66 -4.34 -4.45 -15.63
C LEU A 66 -3.05 -4.92 -16.33
N ALA A 67 -3.16 -5.40 -17.57
CA ALA A 67 -1.99 -5.84 -18.33
C ALA A 67 -1.01 -4.69 -18.58
N ASP A 68 -1.50 -3.49 -18.91
CA ASP A 68 -0.64 -2.32 -19.14
C ASP A 68 0.04 -1.85 -17.85
N THR A 69 -0.65 -1.89 -16.72
CA THR A 69 -0.08 -1.58 -15.40
C THR A 69 1.01 -2.58 -15.01
N ILE A 70 0.80 -3.89 -15.24
CA ILE A 70 1.84 -4.91 -15.05
C ILE A 70 3.05 -4.67 -15.97
N LEU A 71 2.82 -4.33 -17.24
CA LEU A 71 3.87 -4.14 -18.24
C LEU A 71 4.59 -2.79 -18.11
N GLY A 72 4.00 -1.80 -17.44
CA GLY A 72 4.62 -0.49 -17.15
C GLY A 72 5.94 -0.62 -16.40
N ASN A 73 6.12 -1.70 -15.64
CA ASN A 73 7.40 -2.10 -15.08
C ASN A 73 7.58 -3.63 -15.13
N THR A 74 8.07 -4.14 -16.26
CA THR A 74 8.35 -5.59 -16.44
C THR A 74 9.37 -6.15 -15.45
N ASP A 75 10.19 -5.29 -14.84
CA ASP A 75 11.10 -5.68 -13.79
C ASP A 75 10.42 -5.70 -12.43
N ARG A 76 9.10 -5.59 -12.27
CA ARG A 76 8.47 -5.55 -10.93
C ARG A 76 8.10 -6.92 -10.37
N PHE A 77 7.55 -7.81 -11.20
CA PHE A 77 7.07 -9.11 -10.76
C PHE A 77 7.73 -10.22 -11.55
N ASP A 78 7.94 -11.36 -10.91
CA ASP A 78 8.56 -12.53 -11.53
C ASP A 78 7.54 -13.69 -11.62
N ILE A 79 6.62 -13.77 -10.66
CA ILE A 79 5.44 -14.67 -10.65
C ILE A 79 4.21 -13.85 -10.24
N ILE A 80 3.09 -14.01 -10.94
CA ILE A 80 1.82 -13.33 -10.67
C ILE A 80 0.71 -14.39 -10.63
N ALA A 81 -0.03 -14.45 -9.53
CA ALA A 81 -1.28 -15.19 -9.42
C ALA A 81 -2.46 -14.22 -9.55
N ILE A 82 -3.47 -14.58 -10.34
CA ILE A 82 -4.68 -13.77 -10.53
C ILE A 82 -5.88 -14.62 -10.11
N ASN A 83 -6.76 -14.02 -9.29
CA ASN A 83 -8.04 -14.57 -8.89
C ASN A 83 -9.19 -13.82 -9.59
N GLU A 84 -10.37 -14.44 -9.61
CA GLU A 84 -11.59 -13.93 -10.25
C GLU A 84 -11.42 -13.55 -11.73
N ALA A 85 -10.50 -14.21 -12.42
CA ALA A 85 -10.46 -14.18 -13.86
C ALA A 85 -11.48 -15.18 -14.39
N TRP A 86 -12.75 -14.79 -14.54
CA TRP A 86 -13.80 -15.67 -15.07
C TRP A 86 -14.14 -15.34 -16.52
N ASP A 87 -14.14 -14.07 -16.89
CA ASP A 87 -14.42 -13.64 -18.26
C ASP A 87 -13.40 -14.19 -19.28
N GLU A 88 -13.87 -14.88 -20.32
CA GLU A 88 -13.00 -15.57 -21.28
C GLU A 88 -12.24 -14.62 -22.21
N ASP A 89 -12.85 -13.50 -22.60
CA ASP A 89 -12.23 -12.50 -23.46
C ASP A 89 -11.16 -11.73 -22.69
N ALA A 90 -11.44 -11.37 -21.43
CA ALA A 90 -10.48 -10.79 -20.51
C ALA A 90 -9.26 -11.70 -20.28
N LYS A 91 -9.45 -13.01 -20.04
CA LYS A 91 -8.35 -13.99 -19.95
C LYS A 91 -7.49 -13.97 -21.20
N GLN A 92 -8.12 -13.93 -22.38
CA GLN A 92 -7.39 -13.95 -23.64
C GLN A 92 -6.57 -12.67 -23.84
N ILE A 93 -7.12 -11.50 -23.48
CA ILE A 93 -6.40 -10.23 -23.49
C ILE A 93 -5.16 -10.28 -22.59
N LEU A 94 -5.30 -10.78 -21.35
CA LEU A 94 -4.17 -10.94 -20.44
C LEU A 94 -3.09 -11.86 -21.03
N ILE A 95 -3.48 -12.98 -21.63
CA ILE A 95 -2.53 -13.89 -22.29
C ILE A 95 -1.81 -13.20 -23.44
N ASP A 96 -2.54 -12.56 -24.35
CA ASP A 96 -1.97 -11.97 -25.55
C ASP A 96 -0.99 -10.84 -25.21
N LYS A 97 -1.29 -10.03 -24.19
CA LYS A 97 -0.41 -8.95 -23.72
C LYS A 97 0.76 -9.44 -22.87
N LEU A 98 0.54 -10.36 -21.92
CA LEU A 98 1.56 -10.72 -20.93
C LEU A 98 2.52 -11.82 -21.41
N LYS A 99 2.09 -12.73 -22.28
CA LYS A 99 2.90 -13.87 -22.76
C LYS A 99 4.30 -13.52 -23.31
N PRO A 100 4.52 -12.38 -24.01
CA PRO A 100 5.87 -11.99 -24.44
C PRO A 100 6.88 -11.81 -23.30
N VAL A 101 6.41 -11.42 -22.11
CA VAL A 101 7.24 -11.22 -20.90
C VAL A 101 7.15 -12.42 -19.95
N TYR A 102 5.95 -12.98 -19.82
CA TYR A 102 5.59 -14.10 -18.95
C TYR A 102 5.13 -15.32 -19.77
N PRO A 103 6.06 -16.03 -20.44
CA PRO A 103 5.69 -17.12 -21.35
C PRO A 103 5.24 -18.39 -20.62
N ASN A 104 5.53 -18.52 -19.32
CA ASN A 104 5.05 -19.61 -18.50
C ASN A 104 3.71 -19.18 -17.89
N TYR A 105 2.61 -19.79 -18.30
CA TYR A 105 1.29 -19.41 -17.81
C TYR A 105 0.35 -20.59 -17.59
N VAL A 106 -0.65 -20.35 -16.76
CA VAL A 106 -1.89 -21.11 -16.66
C VAL A 106 -3.02 -20.11 -16.96
N ARG A 107 -3.72 -20.29 -18.08
CA ARG A 107 -4.83 -19.42 -18.51
C ARG A 107 -6.13 -19.83 -17.85
N LYS A 108 -6.39 -21.14 -17.79
CA LYS A 108 -7.68 -21.68 -17.39
C LYS A 108 -7.54 -23.08 -16.80
N ILE A 109 -8.23 -23.32 -15.70
CA ILE A 109 -8.43 -24.62 -15.08
C ILE A 109 -9.94 -24.80 -14.86
N ASP A 110 -10.50 -25.84 -15.47
CA ASP A 110 -11.94 -26.05 -15.54
C ASP A 110 -12.27 -27.54 -15.39
N ALA A 111 -13.41 -27.84 -14.75
CA ALA A 111 -13.92 -29.17 -14.45
C ALA A 111 -15.36 -29.28 -14.92
N ALA A 112 -15.70 -30.29 -15.71
CA ALA A 112 -17.08 -30.60 -16.09
C ALA A 112 -17.96 -30.99 -14.88
N LEU A 113 -17.42 -31.12 -13.67
CA LEU A 113 -18.21 -31.15 -12.43
C LEU A 113 -18.89 -29.80 -12.11
N LEU A 114 -18.54 -28.74 -12.84
CA LEU A 114 -19.26 -27.47 -12.91
C LEU A 114 -20.58 -27.54 -13.67
N LYS A 115 -20.85 -28.68 -14.31
CA LYS A 115 -22.17 -29.00 -14.87
C LYS A 115 -23.16 -29.33 -13.78
N VAL A 116 -23.40 -28.37 -12.87
CA VAL A 116 -24.56 -28.32 -11.97
C VAL A 116 -24.31 -29.02 -10.62
N ARG A 117 -24.17 -28.23 -9.53
CA ARG A 117 -24.79 -28.60 -8.24
C ARG A 117 -26.27 -28.20 -8.37
N PRO A 118 -27.20 -29.13 -8.67
CA PRO A 118 -28.54 -28.78 -9.17
C PRO A 118 -29.32 -27.94 -8.19
N GLN A 119 -29.13 -28.18 -6.89
CA GLN A 119 -29.87 -27.45 -5.89
C GLN A 119 -29.37 -26.01 -5.72
N ALA A 120 -28.07 -25.74 -5.75
CA ALA A 120 -27.54 -24.37 -5.60
C ALA A 120 -27.88 -23.48 -6.81
N LEU A 121 -27.78 -24.04 -8.02
CA LEU A 121 -28.19 -23.36 -9.26
C LEU A 121 -29.72 -23.16 -9.29
N VAL A 122 -30.51 -24.15 -8.89
CA VAL A 122 -31.97 -24.03 -8.76
C VAL A 122 -32.34 -23.03 -7.67
N ASP A 123 -31.67 -22.98 -6.53
CA ASP A 123 -31.97 -22.04 -5.43
C ASP A 123 -31.57 -20.60 -5.80
N ALA A 124 -30.46 -20.41 -6.53
CA ALA A 124 -30.03 -19.10 -7.03
C ALA A 124 -30.86 -18.60 -8.23
N ILE A 125 -31.43 -19.51 -9.04
CA ILE A 125 -32.22 -19.17 -10.24
C ILE A 125 -33.74 -19.22 -9.99
N THR A 126 -34.24 -19.92 -8.97
CA THR A 126 -35.69 -19.89 -8.65
C THR A 126 -36.16 -18.55 -8.06
N SER A 127 -35.24 -17.64 -7.74
CA SER A 127 -35.51 -16.22 -7.50
C SER A 127 -35.62 -15.39 -8.81
N LEU A 128 -35.23 -15.95 -9.96
CA LEU A 128 -35.37 -15.36 -11.30
C LEU A 128 -36.62 -15.90 -12.01
N ASP A 129 -37.24 -15.06 -12.84
CA ASP A 129 -38.32 -15.50 -13.73
C ASP A 129 -37.78 -16.56 -14.72
N PRO A 130 -38.45 -17.72 -14.93
CA PRO A 130 -38.04 -18.73 -15.91
C PRO A 130 -37.83 -18.20 -17.34
N ALA A 131 -38.55 -17.15 -17.74
CA ALA A 131 -38.35 -16.47 -19.02
C ALA A 131 -37.05 -15.63 -19.04
N ALA A 132 -36.68 -15.02 -17.90
CA ALA A 132 -35.39 -14.36 -17.74
C ALA A 132 -34.28 -15.41 -17.82
N ALA A 133 -34.36 -16.52 -17.10
CA ALA A 133 -33.35 -17.57 -17.16
C ALA A 133 -33.10 -18.11 -18.59
N VAL A 134 -34.15 -18.30 -19.40
CA VAL A 134 -33.99 -18.71 -20.80
C VAL A 134 -33.42 -17.59 -21.69
N ALA A 135 -33.74 -16.33 -21.41
CA ALA A 135 -33.17 -15.18 -22.13
C ALA A 135 -31.70 -14.90 -21.78
N ILE A 136 -31.31 -15.19 -20.53
CA ILE A 136 -29.96 -15.00 -19.97
C ILE A 136 -28.99 -16.03 -20.55
N TYR A 137 -29.40 -17.30 -20.57
CA TYR A 137 -28.48 -18.42 -20.81
C TYR A 137 -28.69 -19.15 -22.14
N GLY A 138 -29.74 -18.81 -22.90
CA GLY A 138 -30.02 -19.44 -24.21
C GLY A 138 -30.41 -20.92 -24.16
N GLU A 139 -30.36 -21.53 -22.97
CA GLU A 139 -30.71 -22.92 -22.68
C GLU A 139 -31.57 -23.02 -21.39
N PRO A 140 -32.32 -24.12 -21.20
CA PRO A 140 -32.96 -24.42 -19.91
C PRO A 140 -31.95 -24.41 -18.75
N VAL A 141 -32.39 -23.97 -17.56
CA VAL A 141 -31.56 -23.83 -16.35
C VAL A 141 -30.78 -25.09 -16.01
N GLU A 142 -31.35 -26.25 -16.30
CA GLU A 142 -30.74 -27.56 -16.06
C GLU A 142 -29.53 -27.86 -16.98
N LYS A 143 -29.19 -26.95 -17.90
CA LYS A 143 -28.09 -27.07 -18.86
C LYS A 143 -27.06 -25.94 -18.77
N ILE A 144 -27.20 -25.03 -17.81
CA ILE A 144 -26.23 -23.96 -17.58
C ILE A 144 -25.02 -24.58 -16.90
N ASP A 145 -23.86 -24.50 -17.56
CA ASP A 145 -22.58 -24.85 -16.98
C ASP A 145 -22.13 -23.69 -16.06
N GLY A 146 -21.61 -24.01 -14.87
CA GLY A 146 -21.01 -23.03 -13.97
C GLY A 146 -19.72 -22.44 -14.52
N GLU A 147 -19.16 -21.49 -13.79
CA GLU A 147 -17.92 -20.79 -14.14
C GLU A 147 -16.69 -21.60 -13.77
N ASP A 148 -15.57 -21.40 -14.48
CA ASP A 148 -14.34 -22.11 -14.15
C ASP A 148 -13.72 -21.67 -12.81
N SER A 149 -12.51 -22.12 -12.51
CA SER A 149 -11.86 -21.81 -11.23
C SER A 149 -11.59 -20.32 -10.99
N GLY A 150 -11.59 -19.49 -12.03
CA GLY A 150 -11.23 -18.08 -11.89
C GLY A 150 -9.74 -17.83 -11.67
N LEU A 151 -8.90 -18.86 -11.83
CA LEU A 151 -7.48 -18.83 -11.46
C LEU A 151 -6.57 -18.73 -12.68
N MET A 152 -5.67 -17.75 -12.66
CA MET A 152 -4.55 -17.66 -13.62
C MET A 152 -3.21 -17.55 -12.91
N LEU A 153 -2.16 -17.96 -13.60
CA LEU A 153 -0.77 -17.77 -13.17
C LEU A 153 0.09 -17.33 -14.34
N PHE A 154 0.99 -16.39 -14.08
CA PHE A 154 2.02 -15.95 -15.02
C PHE A 154 3.39 -16.01 -14.35
N ALA A 155 4.41 -16.49 -15.07
CA ALA A 155 5.79 -16.49 -14.61
C ALA A 155 6.77 -16.13 -15.74
N LYS A 156 7.81 -15.39 -15.39
CA LYS A 156 8.84 -14.96 -16.34
C LYS A 156 9.56 -16.14 -17.00
N LYS A 157 10.20 -15.86 -18.13
CA LYS A 157 11.10 -16.79 -18.85
C LYS A 157 12.28 -17.31 -18.01
N ASP A 158 12.59 -16.62 -16.90
CA ASP A 158 13.62 -17.03 -15.95
C ASP A 158 13.15 -18.23 -15.10
N PHE A 159 11.90 -18.66 -15.25
CA PHE A 159 11.37 -19.88 -14.67
C PHE A 159 11.14 -20.95 -15.73
N LYS A 160 11.17 -22.20 -15.27
CA LYS A 160 10.79 -23.37 -16.05
C LYS A 160 9.84 -24.23 -15.23
N PHE A 161 8.71 -24.64 -15.79
CA PHE A 161 7.86 -25.65 -15.18
C PHE A 161 8.61 -26.97 -14.98
N LEU A 162 8.46 -27.53 -13.78
CA LEU A 162 8.96 -28.83 -13.40
C LEU A 162 7.79 -29.81 -13.30
N PRO A 163 8.04 -31.10 -13.55
CA PRO A 163 7.06 -32.13 -13.23
C PRO A 163 6.66 -32.11 -11.77
N LEU A 164 5.39 -32.43 -11.51
CA LEU A 164 4.93 -32.70 -10.16
C LEU A 164 5.64 -33.95 -9.62
N PRO A 165 6.18 -33.93 -8.39
CA PRO A 165 6.83 -35.12 -7.84
C PRO A 165 5.88 -36.32 -7.70
N ASP A 166 4.62 -36.05 -7.37
CA ASP A 166 3.50 -36.98 -7.38
C ASP A 166 2.38 -36.41 -8.27
N ASP A 167 1.81 -37.23 -9.14
CA ASP A 167 0.84 -36.84 -10.17
C ASP A 167 -0.62 -37.13 -9.77
N SER A 168 -0.89 -37.49 -8.51
CA SER A 168 -2.25 -37.82 -8.03
C SER A 168 -3.26 -36.67 -8.21
N PHE A 169 -2.78 -35.43 -8.32
CA PHE A 169 -3.59 -34.24 -8.54
C PHE A 169 -3.39 -33.60 -9.93
N LYS A 170 -2.66 -34.25 -10.84
CA LYS A 170 -2.42 -33.71 -12.20
C LYS A 170 -3.75 -33.51 -12.93
N TRP A 171 -3.95 -32.32 -13.51
CA TRP A 171 -5.22 -31.91 -14.11
C TRP A 171 -5.19 -31.89 -15.65
N GLY A 172 -6.34 -32.08 -16.27
CA GLY A 172 -6.52 -31.99 -17.73
C GLY A 172 -6.28 -33.32 -18.47
N GLY A 173 -6.13 -34.41 -17.70
CA GLY A 173 -5.90 -35.75 -18.23
C GLY A 173 -7.13 -36.65 -18.24
N ASN A 174 -8.15 -36.33 -17.45
CA ASN A 174 -9.36 -37.15 -17.31
C ASN A 174 -10.55 -36.59 -18.09
N ASP A 175 -11.54 -37.45 -18.33
CA ASP A 175 -12.80 -37.06 -18.98
C ASP A 175 -13.50 -35.95 -18.20
N GLY A 176 -13.74 -34.82 -18.87
CA GLY A 176 -14.39 -33.65 -18.27
C GLY A 176 -13.44 -32.64 -17.65
N GLU A 177 -12.13 -32.87 -17.61
CA GLU A 177 -11.17 -31.86 -17.15
C GLU A 177 -10.66 -31.04 -18.34
N THR A 178 -10.65 -29.71 -18.19
CA THR A 178 -10.05 -28.81 -19.18
C THR A 178 -8.91 -28.02 -18.53
N LEU A 179 -7.77 -27.98 -19.20
CA LEU A 179 -6.60 -27.21 -18.84
C LEU A 179 -6.13 -26.42 -20.06
N ASP A 180 -5.98 -25.11 -19.92
CA ASP A 180 -5.25 -24.27 -20.86
C ASP A 180 -4.05 -23.64 -20.14
N ALA A 181 -2.86 -24.14 -20.46
CA ALA A 181 -1.61 -23.73 -19.85
C ALA A 181 -0.45 -23.96 -20.81
N ALA A 182 0.68 -23.32 -20.53
CA ALA A 182 1.94 -23.54 -21.24
C ALA A 182 2.61 -24.89 -20.91
N THR A 183 2.01 -25.67 -20.00
CA THR A 183 2.49 -26.95 -19.49
C THR A 183 1.32 -27.86 -19.13
N ASP A 184 1.51 -29.18 -19.14
CA ASP A 184 0.57 -30.15 -18.56
C ASP A 184 0.85 -30.44 -17.08
N GLU A 185 1.96 -29.93 -16.54
CA GLU A 185 2.40 -30.15 -15.14
C GLU A 185 1.70 -29.21 -14.13
N VAL A 186 0.37 -29.13 -14.23
CA VAL A 186 -0.49 -28.38 -13.31
C VAL A 186 -1.28 -29.37 -12.46
N GLY A 187 -1.16 -29.23 -11.14
CA GLY A 187 -2.01 -29.96 -10.20
C GLY A 187 -3.21 -29.11 -9.79
N PHE A 188 -4.36 -29.72 -9.54
CA PHE A 188 -5.55 -29.00 -9.10
C PHE A 188 -6.39 -29.85 -8.14
N THR A 189 -6.95 -29.20 -7.13
CA THR A 189 -8.05 -29.75 -6.32
C THR A 189 -9.24 -28.80 -6.39
N LEU A 190 -10.39 -29.32 -6.84
CA LEU A 190 -11.68 -28.65 -6.72
C LEU A 190 -12.13 -28.66 -5.26
N TYR A 191 -12.71 -27.57 -4.76
CA TYR A 191 -13.24 -27.55 -3.40
C TYR A 191 -14.57 -28.29 -3.28
N ASP A 192 -14.64 -29.22 -2.33
CA ASP A 192 -15.84 -30.02 -2.07
C ASP A 192 -16.90 -29.17 -1.36
N HIS A 193 -16.46 -28.22 -0.52
CA HIS A 193 -17.30 -27.33 0.24
C HIS A 193 -17.38 -25.95 -0.41
N CYS A 194 -18.61 -25.48 -0.62
CA CYS A 194 -18.94 -24.13 -1.08
C CYS A 194 -20.29 -23.73 -0.46
N GLY A 195 -20.57 -22.43 -0.43
CA GLY A 195 -21.83 -21.84 0.00
C GLY A 195 -22.26 -20.72 -0.94
N GLY A 196 -23.57 -20.49 -1.04
CA GLY A 196 -24.12 -19.37 -1.80
C GLY A 196 -23.73 -19.38 -3.29
N VAL A 197 -23.46 -18.19 -3.83
CA VAL A 197 -23.15 -17.98 -5.25
C VAL A 197 -21.75 -18.48 -5.63
N ASP A 198 -20.84 -18.65 -4.67
CA ASP A 198 -19.53 -19.27 -4.91
C ASP A 198 -19.65 -20.70 -5.47
N CYS A 199 -20.75 -21.41 -5.15
CA CYS A 199 -21.04 -22.73 -5.71
C CYS A 199 -21.35 -22.73 -7.21
N LEU A 200 -21.49 -21.56 -7.84
CA LEU A 200 -21.62 -21.41 -9.28
C LEU A 200 -20.27 -21.44 -10.01
N SER A 201 -19.15 -21.48 -9.28
CA SER A 201 -17.80 -21.52 -9.85
C SER A 201 -16.97 -22.70 -9.37
N GLY A 202 -15.95 -23.05 -10.14
CA GLY A 202 -15.03 -24.15 -9.86
C GLY A 202 -13.94 -23.79 -8.88
N LYS A 203 -14.26 -23.07 -7.79
CA LYS A 203 -13.25 -22.63 -6.81
C LYS A 203 -12.42 -23.82 -6.34
N GLY A 204 -11.12 -23.60 -6.23
CA GLY A 204 -10.16 -24.65 -5.90
C GLY A 204 -8.78 -24.09 -5.64
N ALA A 205 -7.82 -25.00 -5.53
CA ALA A 205 -6.40 -24.67 -5.41
C ALA A 205 -5.62 -25.37 -6.53
N ALA A 206 -4.85 -24.56 -7.25
CA ALA A 206 -3.93 -25.03 -8.27
C ALA A 206 -2.50 -25.01 -7.71
N ILE A 207 -1.70 -26.00 -8.07
CA ILE A 207 -0.30 -26.13 -7.68
C ILE A 207 0.58 -26.28 -8.93
N VAL A 208 1.64 -25.49 -9.00
CA VAL A 208 2.69 -25.65 -10.00
C VAL A 208 4.05 -25.67 -9.33
N ARG A 209 5.00 -26.30 -10.00
CA ARG A 209 6.39 -26.34 -9.55
C ARG A 209 7.29 -25.68 -10.58
N LEU A 210 8.08 -24.72 -10.15
CA LEU A 210 8.89 -23.85 -11.01
C LEU A 210 10.36 -23.92 -10.58
N LEU A 211 11.25 -24.16 -11.53
CA LEU A 211 12.69 -23.99 -11.36
C LEU A 211 13.05 -22.55 -11.71
N HIS A 212 13.54 -21.78 -10.74
CA HIS A 212 14.15 -20.48 -11.01
C HIS A 212 15.53 -20.70 -11.63
N LEU A 213 15.67 -20.46 -12.93
CA LEU A 213 16.87 -20.77 -13.71
C LEU A 213 18.13 -20.02 -13.20
N PRO A 214 18.07 -18.75 -12.78
CA PRO A 214 19.24 -18.07 -12.22
C PRO A 214 19.74 -18.65 -10.91
N SER A 215 18.87 -19.13 -10.01
CA SER A 215 19.28 -19.63 -8.68
C SER A 215 19.38 -21.15 -8.60
N GLN A 216 18.75 -21.86 -9.54
CA GLN A 216 18.48 -23.30 -9.49
C GLN A 216 17.63 -23.71 -8.26
N SER A 217 16.87 -22.77 -7.68
CA SER A 217 15.96 -23.01 -6.56
C SER A 217 14.57 -23.37 -7.10
N ASN A 218 13.89 -24.26 -6.39
CA ASN A 218 12.53 -24.65 -6.75
C ASN A 218 11.51 -23.84 -5.95
N TYR A 219 10.52 -23.32 -6.66
CA TYR A 219 9.34 -22.65 -6.14
C TYR A 219 8.12 -23.50 -6.44
N THR A 220 7.47 -24.01 -5.41
CA THR A 220 6.13 -24.58 -5.50
C THR A 220 5.14 -23.46 -5.19
N VAL A 221 4.31 -23.10 -6.17
CA VAL A 221 3.31 -22.03 -6.03
C VAL A 221 1.94 -22.67 -6.04
N VAL A 222 1.23 -22.51 -4.94
CA VAL A 222 -0.19 -22.78 -4.82
C VAL A 222 -0.94 -21.46 -4.98
N PHE A 223 -1.84 -21.39 -5.95
CA PHE A 223 -2.68 -20.23 -6.16
C PHE A 223 -4.15 -20.62 -6.06
N THR A 224 -4.94 -19.83 -5.34
CA THR A 224 -6.30 -20.22 -4.94
C THR A 224 -7.20 -19.03 -4.71
N HIS A 225 -8.51 -19.25 -4.79
CA HIS A 225 -9.55 -18.34 -4.35
C HIS A 225 -10.52 -19.15 -3.49
N MET A 226 -10.66 -18.80 -2.21
CA MET A 226 -11.44 -19.54 -1.23
C MET A 226 -12.87 -18.98 -1.08
N GLN A 227 -13.70 -19.67 -0.30
CA GLN A 227 -15.10 -19.30 -0.05
C GLN A 227 -15.24 -17.92 0.61
N ALA A 228 -16.02 -17.04 0.01
CA ALA A 228 -16.36 -15.72 0.52
C ALA A 228 -17.42 -15.76 1.63
N ASP A 229 -17.45 -14.70 2.44
CA ASP A 229 -18.56 -14.36 3.32
C ASP A 229 -19.43 -13.28 2.65
N TYR A 230 -20.74 -13.25 2.93
CA TYR A 230 -21.66 -12.25 2.38
C TYR A 230 -22.31 -11.46 3.52
N PHE A 231 -21.69 -10.32 3.85
CA PHE A 231 -22.09 -9.45 4.97
C PHE A 231 -23.31 -8.57 4.67
N ASP A 232 -23.63 -8.39 3.38
CA ASP A 232 -24.77 -7.65 2.86
C ASP A 232 -26.12 -8.38 3.06
N LYS A 233 -26.08 -9.69 3.35
CA LYS A 233 -27.27 -10.52 3.59
C LYS A 233 -27.78 -10.43 5.02
N SER A 234 -29.07 -10.72 5.21
CA SER A 234 -29.74 -10.71 6.52
C SER A 234 -30.43 -12.05 6.81
N PRO A 235 -29.90 -12.89 7.72
CA PRO A 235 -28.61 -12.72 8.42
C PRO A 235 -27.42 -12.87 7.47
N ALA A 236 -26.26 -12.31 7.87
CA ALA A 236 -25.02 -12.45 7.11
C ALA A 236 -24.67 -13.94 6.93
N GLU A 237 -24.23 -14.30 5.72
CA GLU A 237 -23.79 -15.66 5.41
C GLU A 237 -22.29 -15.76 5.69
N LEU A 238 -21.94 -16.49 6.77
CA LEU A 238 -20.56 -16.72 7.19
C LEU A 238 -20.18 -18.18 6.94
N HIS A 239 -19.06 -18.40 6.26
CA HIS A 239 -18.66 -19.68 5.70
C HIS A 239 -17.27 -20.16 6.13
N ALA A 240 -16.87 -19.82 7.36
CA ALA A 240 -15.59 -20.25 7.92
C ALA A 240 -15.41 -21.78 7.98
N ASP A 241 -16.50 -22.54 8.12
CA ASP A 241 -16.47 -24.02 8.10
C ASP A 241 -16.13 -24.57 6.70
N ALA A 242 -16.64 -23.93 5.65
CA ALA A 242 -16.24 -24.24 4.28
C ALA A 242 -14.76 -23.91 4.07
N ARG A 243 -14.28 -22.74 4.50
CA ARG A 243 -12.85 -22.39 4.43
C ARG A 243 -11.96 -23.35 5.21
N ASP A 244 -12.39 -23.83 6.39
CA ASP A 244 -11.67 -24.85 7.15
C ASP A 244 -11.45 -26.12 6.33
N ALA A 245 -12.50 -26.64 5.67
CA ALA A 245 -12.40 -27.81 4.80
C ALA A 245 -11.56 -27.56 3.54
N GLN A 246 -11.66 -26.36 2.95
CA GLN A 246 -10.87 -25.97 1.78
C GLN A 246 -9.37 -25.92 2.10
N PHE A 247 -8.99 -25.38 3.26
CA PHE A 247 -7.60 -25.45 3.70
C PHE A 247 -7.11 -26.88 3.93
N ASP A 248 -7.96 -27.80 4.42
CA ASP A 248 -7.59 -29.22 4.56
C ASP A 248 -7.34 -29.85 3.17
N GLN A 249 -8.08 -29.43 2.14
CA GLN A 249 -7.81 -29.81 0.75
C GLN A 249 -6.50 -29.22 0.22
N ILE A 250 -6.18 -27.95 0.53
CA ILE A 250 -4.88 -27.34 0.17
C ILE A 250 -3.73 -28.09 0.86
N GLU A 251 -3.87 -28.40 2.16
CA GLU A 251 -2.86 -29.18 2.90
C GLU A 251 -2.62 -30.53 2.22
N LYS A 252 -3.70 -31.26 1.91
CA LYS A 252 -3.62 -32.55 1.21
C LYS A 252 -2.96 -32.41 -0.17
N LEU A 253 -3.31 -31.37 -0.94
CA LEU A 253 -2.70 -31.08 -2.24
C LEU A 253 -1.19 -30.91 -2.11
N ILE A 254 -0.72 -30.06 -1.18
CA ILE A 254 0.71 -29.79 -0.96
C ILE A 254 1.43 -31.06 -0.49
N GLU A 255 0.93 -31.70 0.57
CA GLU A 255 1.63 -32.83 1.19
C GLU A 255 1.69 -34.06 0.30
N THR A 256 0.63 -34.34 -0.47
CA THR A 256 0.64 -35.45 -1.43
C THR A 256 1.58 -35.17 -2.58
N THR A 257 1.45 -34.00 -3.22
CA THR A 257 2.26 -33.60 -4.38
C THR A 257 3.75 -33.59 -4.06
N LEU A 258 4.12 -33.11 -2.87
CA LEU A 258 5.50 -33.05 -2.41
C LEU A 258 5.95 -34.29 -1.63
N SER A 259 5.07 -35.29 -1.47
CA SER A 259 5.33 -36.50 -0.67
C SER A 259 6.63 -37.23 -1.06
N PRO A 260 6.96 -37.37 -2.36
CA PRO A 260 8.16 -38.10 -2.81
C PRO A 260 9.47 -37.35 -2.57
N LEU A 261 9.43 -36.06 -2.22
CA LEU A 261 10.63 -35.29 -1.91
C LEU A 261 11.25 -35.74 -0.58
N THR A 262 12.55 -35.99 -0.59
CA THR A 262 13.32 -36.26 0.63
C THR A 262 13.26 -35.08 1.59
N PRO A 263 13.47 -35.27 2.91
CA PRO A 263 13.50 -34.17 3.87
C PRO A 263 14.49 -33.04 3.51
N ALA A 264 15.63 -33.41 2.92
CA ALA A 264 16.64 -32.46 2.46
C ALA A 264 16.18 -31.64 1.24
N GLN A 265 15.38 -32.23 0.35
CA GLN A 265 14.77 -31.54 -0.78
C GLN A 265 13.64 -30.62 -0.31
N ARG A 266 12.72 -31.11 0.54
CA ARG A 266 11.63 -30.29 1.09
C ARG A 266 12.11 -29.04 1.82
N LYS A 267 13.22 -29.14 2.56
CA LYS A 267 13.83 -27.97 3.23
C LYS A 267 14.32 -26.89 2.25
N ARG A 268 14.65 -27.25 1.01
CA ARG A 268 15.10 -26.32 -0.03
C ARG A 268 13.97 -25.88 -0.96
N GLU A 269 12.84 -26.57 -0.93
CA GLU A 269 11.64 -26.20 -1.66
C GLU A 269 11.04 -24.94 -1.04
N ARG A 270 10.85 -23.89 -1.85
CA ARG A 270 10.08 -22.70 -1.44
C ARG A 270 8.62 -22.99 -1.74
N VAL A 271 7.76 -23.09 -0.74
CA VAL A 271 6.32 -23.25 -0.97
C VAL A 271 5.65 -21.92 -0.66
N LEU A 272 4.89 -21.42 -1.63
CA LEU A 272 4.09 -20.20 -1.53
C LEU A 272 2.63 -20.58 -1.73
N VAL A 273 1.75 -20.13 -0.84
CA VAL A 273 0.29 -20.18 -1.05
C VAL A 273 -0.19 -18.75 -1.19
N MET A 274 -0.78 -18.44 -2.34
CA MET A 274 -1.06 -17.07 -2.77
C MET A 274 -2.49 -16.96 -3.26
N GLY A 275 -3.16 -15.86 -2.91
CA GLY A 275 -4.51 -15.59 -3.40
C GLY A 275 -5.41 -14.93 -2.39
N ASP A 276 -6.64 -14.70 -2.82
CA ASP A 276 -7.76 -14.37 -1.95
C ASP A 276 -8.18 -15.60 -1.14
N LEU A 277 -7.85 -15.61 0.14
CA LEU A 277 -8.22 -16.67 1.07
C LEU A 277 -9.55 -16.41 1.77
N ASN A 278 -10.15 -15.22 1.60
CA ASN A 278 -11.37 -14.79 2.27
C ASN A 278 -11.34 -15.01 3.79
N VAL A 279 -10.15 -15.00 4.42
CA VAL A 279 -9.99 -15.15 5.87
C VAL A 279 -9.97 -13.76 6.50
N PRO A 280 -11.04 -13.34 7.20
CA PRO A 280 -11.09 -12.00 7.79
C PRO A 280 -10.15 -11.87 9.00
N LEU A 281 -9.58 -10.67 9.17
CA LEU A 281 -8.83 -10.25 10.34
C LEU A 281 -9.75 -9.58 11.38
N PHE A 282 -10.68 -8.73 10.94
CA PHE A 282 -11.54 -7.89 11.78
C PHE A 282 -13.00 -8.36 11.81
N HIS A 283 -13.52 -8.82 10.67
CA HIS A 283 -14.91 -9.24 10.55
C HIS A 283 -15.19 -10.61 11.20
N PRO A 284 -16.47 -10.89 11.53
CA PRO A 284 -16.90 -12.21 11.96
C PRO A 284 -16.62 -13.28 10.89
N PRO A 285 -16.34 -14.54 11.30
CA PRO A 285 -16.22 -14.98 12.68
C PRO A 285 -14.86 -14.59 13.28
N THR A 286 -14.91 -13.77 14.33
CA THR A 286 -13.72 -13.15 14.90
C THR A 286 -12.67 -14.20 15.30
N GLY A 287 -11.41 -13.89 14.97
CA GLY A 287 -10.27 -14.75 15.28
C GLY A 287 -10.07 -15.93 14.33
N GLU A 288 -10.72 -15.99 13.17
CA GLU A 288 -10.42 -17.00 12.14
C GLU A 288 -8.95 -16.95 11.72
N TRP A 289 -8.45 -15.76 11.36
CA TRP A 289 -7.03 -15.55 11.08
C TRP A 289 -6.12 -16.08 12.20
N ALA A 290 -6.43 -15.75 13.47
CA ALA A 290 -5.61 -16.18 14.61
C ALA A 290 -5.65 -17.70 14.84
N ARG A 291 -6.82 -18.34 14.63
CA ARG A 291 -6.95 -19.80 14.70
C ARG A 291 -6.09 -20.49 13.64
N ARG A 292 -6.01 -19.94 12.43
CA ARG A 292 -5.26 -20.54 11.33
C ARG A 292 -3.76 -20.24 11.39
N PHE A 293 -3.39 -18.96 11.57
CA PHE A 293 -2.03 -18.46 11.34
C PHE A 293 -1.29 -18.01 12.61
N ALA A 294 -1.95 -17.94 13.77
CA ALA A 294 -1.30 -17.55 15.03
C ALA A 294 -1.36 -18.64 16.11
N THR A 295 -2.10 -19.72 15.91
CA THR A 295 -2.25 -20.81 16.90
C THR A 295 -1.12 -21.83 16.76
N PRO A 296 -0.17 -21.91 17.72
CA PRO A 296 1.00 -22.79 17.59
C PRO A 296 0.62 -24.27 17.49
N GLY A 297 1.28 -24.99 16.58
CA GLY A 297 1.15 -26.45 16.45
C GLY A 297 0.13 -26.92 15.41
N THR A 298 -0.58 -26.01 14.74
CA THR A 298 -1.36 -26.32 13.54
C THR A 298 -0.44 -26.53 12.33
N TYR A 299 -0.93 -27.17 11.26
CA TYR A 299 -0.18 -27.31 10.00
C TYR A 299 0.27 -25.92 9.49
N TRP A 300 -0.66 -24.96 9.45
CA TRP A 300 -0.48 -23.61 8.92
C TRP A 300 0.41 -22.68 9.75
N THR A 301 0.76 -23.05 10.99
CA THR A 301 1.78 -22.34 11.81
C THR A 301 3.09 -23.12 11.96
N SER A 302 3.10 -24.41 11.65
CA SER A 302 4.29 -25.27 11.74
C SER A 302 5.04 -25.40 10.41
N GLN A 303 4.32 -25.39 9.29
CA GLN A 303 4.89 -25.52 7.94
C GLN A 303 4.90 -24.21 7.16
N HIS A 304 3.92 -23.33 7.44
CA HIS A 304 3.74 -22.06 6.75
C HIS A 304 3.69 -20.91 7.76
N TYR A 305 3.75 -19.68 7.25
CA TYR A 305 3.50 -18.47 8.00
C TYR A 305 2.89 -17.40 7.08
N ASP A 306 2.03 -16.56 7.64
CA ASP A 306 1.57 -15.32 7.01
C ASP A 306 2.77 -14.38 6.87
N SER A 307 3.21 -14.15 5.64
CA SER A 307 4.38 -13.33 5.35
C SER A 307 4.17 -11.87 5.74
N TRP A 308 2.95 -11.33 5.60
CA TRP A 308 2.64 -9.97 6.00
C TRP A 308 2.75 -9.82 7.51
N ALA A 309 2.06 -10.65 8.29
CA ALA A 309 2.13 -10.58 9.75
C ALA A 309 3.55 -10.87 10.29
N ALA A 310 4.33 -11.69 9.59
CA ALA A 310 5.70 -11.99 9.97
C ALA A 310 6.67 -10.82 9.73
N THR A 311 6.41 -9.94 8.74
CA THR A 311 7.30 -8.81 8.40
C THR A 311 6.76 -7.45 8.84
N ASN A 312 5.45 -7.24 8.81
CA ASN A 312 4.76 -5.95 8.93
C ASN A 312 3.81 -5.90 10.14
N ARG A 313 4.30 -6.23 11.35
CA ARG A 313 3.43 -6.51 12.53
C ARG A 313 2.45 -5.42 12.96
N ALA A 314 2.72 -4.16 12.65
CA ALA A 314 1.89 -3.01 13.07
C ALA A 314 1.07 -2.41 11.93
N ASP A 315 1.20 -2.95 10.72
CA ASP A 315 0.42 -2.59 9.54
C ASP A 315 -0.54 -3.75 9.26
N ASP A 316 -1.82 -3.45 9.19
CA ASP A 316 -2.85 -4.47 9.05
C ASP A 316 -2.91 -5.04 7.62
N GLY A 317 -2.45 -4.28 6.61
CA GLY A 317 -2.39 -4.74 5.23
C GLY A 317 -3.75 -4.92 4.57
N ILE A 318 -4.64 -3.94 4.72
CA ILE A 318 -5.99 -3.92 4.15
C ILE A 318 -5.94 -4.14 2.64
N SER A 319 -6.32 -5.34 2.21
CA SER A 319 -6.28 -5.75 0.80
C SER A 319 -7.63 -5.62 0.10
N ASN A 320 -8.74 -5.48 0.83
CA ASN A 320 -10.03 -5.11 0.27
C ASN A 320 -10.48 -3.78 0.88
N SER A 321 -10.60 -2.74 0.04
CA SER A 321 -10.91 -1.39 0.50
C SER A 321 -12.38 -1.15 0.79
N ILE A 322 -13.28 -1.95 0.19
CA ILE A 322 -14.72 -1.83 0.39
C ILE A 322 -15.10 -2.35 1.78
N ASP A 323 -14.61 -3.54 2.11
CA ASP A 323 -14.84 -4.17 3.41
C ASP A 323 -13.92 -3.64 4.50
N ASN A 324 -12.85 -2.92 4.13
CA ASN A 324 -11.77 -2.53 5.04
C ASN A 324 -11.20 -3.75 5.78
N GLU A 325 -10.84 -4.77 5.01
CA GLU A 325 -10.39 -6.08 5.49
C GLU A 325 -9.14 -6.57 4.74
N ARG A 326 -8.45 -7.57 5.28
CA ARG A 326 -7.36 -8.28 4.59
C ARG A 326 -7.78 -9.70 4.23
N TYR A 327 -8.04 -9.93 2.95
CA TYR A 327 -8.41 -11.24 2.41
C TYR A 327 -7.32 -11.88 1.56
N ASP A 328 -6.39 -11.09 1.04
CA ASP A 328 -5.32 -11.55 0.16
C ASP A 328 -4.08 -11.89 0.98
N TYR A 329 -3.50 -13.05 0.70
CA TYR A 329 -2.35 -13.55 1.45
C TYR A 329 -1.25 -14.08 0.54
N ILE A 330 -0.02 -13.95 1.03
CA ILE A 330 1.14 -14.72 0.57
C ILE A 330 1.64 -15.48 1.80
N LEU A 331 1.27 -16.74 1.92
CA LEU A 331 1.80 -17.64 2.93
C LEU A 331 3.10 -18.26 2.42
N ALA A 332 4.13 -18.28 3.26
CA ALA A 332 5.45 -18.79 2.88
C ALA A 332 5.89 -19.95 3.78
N ALA A 333 6.69 -20.86 3.21
CA ALA A 333 7.27 -22.01 3.88
C ALA A 333 8.76 -22.15 3.52
N PRO A 334 9.58 -22.83 4.35
CA PRO A 334 9.19 -23.62 5.52
C PRO A 334 9.12 -22.85 6.86
N ARG A 335 9.80 -21.71 6.99
CA ARG A 335 9.73 -20.84 8.19
C ARG A 335 10.32 -19.46 7.89
N PRO A 336 9.98 -18.42 8.65
CA PRO A 336 10.61 -17.12 8.50
C PRO A 336 12.12 -17.22 8.70
N TYR A 337 12.87 -16.51 7.86
CA TYR A 337 14.31 -16.35 8.10
C TYR A 337 14.53 -15.44 9.31
N LEU A 338 15.27 -15.95 10.29
CA LEU A 338 15.70 -15.19 11.49
C LEU A 338 17.22 -15.05 11.54
N SER A 339 17.93 -16.10 11.15
CA SER A 339 19.39 -16.17 11.00
C SER A 339 19.74 -17.45 10.25
N GLY A 340 20.89 -17.46 9.56
CA GLY A 340 21.35 -18.62 8.78
C GLY A 340 22.30 -18.22 7.65
N GLY A 341 22.74 -19.21 6.88
CA GLY A 341 23.51 -19.00 5.65
C GLY A 341 22.67 -19.19 4.39
N ILE A 342 23.34 -19.31 3.24
CA ILE A 342 22.72 -19.47 1.90
C ILE A 342 21.81 -20.71 1.80
N GLU A 343 22.07 -21.76 2.60
CA GLU A 343 21.20 -22.96 2.68
C GLU A 343 20.01 -22.81 3.64
N GLY A 344 19.84 -21.62 4.25
CA GLY A 344 18.75 -21.29 5.16
C GLY A 344 17.39 -21.12 4.46
N PRO A 345 16.31 -20.87 5.22
CA PRO A 345 15.05 -20.44 4.64
C PRO A 345 15.22 -19.14 3.85
N ILE A 346 14.34 -18.91 2.87
CA ILE A 346 14.29 -17.65 2.13
C ILE A 346 13.86 -16.52 3.06
N CYS A 347 14.41 -15.33 2.85
CA CYS A 347 13.94 -14.13 3.51
C CYS A 347 12.85 -13.49 2.66
N VAL A 348 11.63 -13.40 3.21
CA VAL A 348 10.63 -12.46 2.69
C VAL A 348 11.02 -11.09 3.22
N GLN A 349 11.53 -10.26 2.33
CA GLN A 349 12.23 -9.02 2.68
C GLN A 349 11.30 -7.85 2.89
N HIS A 350 10.24 -7.79 2.09
CA HIS A 350 9.26 -6.72 2.10
C HIS A 350 7.97 -7.22 1.46
N VAL A 351 6.84 -6.94 2.11
CA VAL A 351 5.50 -7.22 1.59
C VAL A 351 4.73 -5.89 1.54
N THR A 352 4.07 -5.59 0.42
CA THR A 352 3.42 -4.29 0.17
C THR A 352 2.14 -4.41 -0.64
N LEU A 353 1.35 -3.33 -0.63
CA LEU A 353 0.17 -3.10 -1.47
C LEU A 353 0.44 -1.96 -2.48
N PRO A 354 1.07 -2.23 -3.64
CA PRO A 354 1.29 -1.28 -4.73
C PRO A 354 0.17 -0.24 -4.96
N VAL A 355 0.45 1.03 -4.68
CA VAL A 355 -0.54 2.12 -4.83
C VAL A 355 -0.94 2.40 -6.28
N ASP A 356 -0.10 2.06 -7.25
CA ASP A 356 -0.38 2.22 -8.67
C ASP A 356 -1.28 1.12 -9.24
N PHE A 357 -1.72 0.18 -8.40
CA PHE A 357 -2.78 -0.78 -8.70
C PHE A 357 -4.12 -0.37 -8.07
N ALA A 358 -4.16 0.70 -7.26
CA ALA A 358 -5.38 1.15 -6.57
C ALA A 358 -6.40 1.82 -7.51
N ASP A 359 -5.94 2.32 -8.67
CA ASP A 359 -6.81 2.90 -9.71
C ASP A 359 -7.41 1.85 -10.65
N LEU A 360 -7.14 0.55 -10.42
CA LEU A 360 -7.76 -0.53 -11.18
C LEU A 360 -9.19 -0.77 -10.71
N GLU A 361 -10.05 -1.24 -11.61
CA GLU A 361 -11.47 -1.50 -11.35
C GLU A 361 -11.70 -2.80 -10.54
N SER A 362 -10.98 -2.98 -9.43
CA SER A 362 -11.15 -4.05 -8.46
C SER A 362 -11.42 -3.46 -7.07
N ASP A 363 -12.20 -4.17 -6.28
CA ASP A 363 -12.42 -3.91 -4.86
C ASP A 363 -11.26 -4.41 -3.97
N HIS A 364 -10.30 -5.13 -4.57
CA HIS A 364 -9.07 -5.59 -3.94
C HIS A 364 -7.85 -4.77 -4.40
N ASN A 365 -6.84 -4.75 -3.54
CA ASN A 365 -5.51 -4.22 -3.80
C ASN A 365 -4.56 -5.38 -4.12
N LEU A 366 -3.69 -5.19 -5.12
CA LEU A 366 -2.64 -6.16 -5.39
C LEU A 366 -1.69 -6.29 -4.19
N LEU A 367 -1.39 -7.53 -3.81
CA LEU A 367 -0.44 -7.87 -2.76
C LEU A 367 0.86 -8.41 -3.38
N THR A 368 2.01 -7.89 -2.97
CA THR A 368 3.32 -8.35 -3.46
C THR A 368 4.32 -8.62 -2.35
N ALA A 369 5.25 -9.55 -2.60
CA ALA A 369 6.38 -9.84 -1.72
C ALA A 369 7.70 -9.91 -2.51
N ASP A 370 8.76 -9.31 -1.94
CA ASP A 370 10.16 -9.46 -2.36
C ASP A 370 10.82 -10.60 -1.56
N LEU A 371 11.38 -11.59 -2.25
CA LEU A 371 12.05 -12.73 -1.65
C LEU A 371 13.51 -12.83 -2.07
N ASN A 372 14.38 -13.15 -1.12
CA ASN A 372 15.82 -13.30 -1.38
C ASN A 372 16.51 -14.29 -0.43
N LEU A 373 17.76 -14.63 -0.73
CA LEU A 373 18.63 -15.36 0.19
C LEU A 373 18.68 -14.65 1.57
N GLY A 374 18.68 -15.45 2.62
CA GLY A 374 18.82 -14.97 3.98
C GLY A 374 20.11 -14.16 4.19
N ASN A 375 19.96 -12.94 4.72
CA ASN A 375 21.06 -12.05 5.09
C ASN A 375 20.75 -11.32 6.41
N ASN A 376 21.74 -10.66 7.00
CA ASN A 376 21.53 -9.86 8.21
C ASN A 376 20.51 -8.75 7.95
N PHE A 377 19.52 -8.64 8.85
CA PHE A 377 18.50 -7.58 8.84
C PHE A 377 17.68 -7.53 7.54
N CYS A 378 17.46 -8.66 6.87
CA CYS A 378 16.84 -8.69 5.54
C CYS A 378 15.34 -8.41 5.51
N SER A 379 14.66 -8.36 6.67
CA SER A 379 13.25 -7.98 6.80
C SER A 379 13.02 -7.06 8.02
N PRO A 380 11.90 -6.32 8.09
CA PRO A 380 11.63 -5.40 9.19
C PRO A 380 11.56 -6.10 10.56
N SER A 381 11.11 -7.36 10.61
CA SER A 381 10.97 -8.11 11.87
C SER A 381 12.28 -8.54 12.51
N ILE A 382 13.38 -8.48 11.76
CA ILE A 382 14.75 -8.68 12.25
C ILE A 382 15.62 -7.45 11.98
N ALA A 383 15.03 -6.26 11.86
CA ALA A 383 15.75 -5.02 11.61
C ALA A 383 16.83 -4.74 12.68
N TYR A 384 17.92 -4.08 12.26
CA TYR A 384 18.95 -3.63 13.18
C TYR A 384 18.41 -2.50 14.09
N PRO A 385 18.48 -2.63 15.43
CA PRO A 385 18.02 -1.58 16.35
C PRO A 385 19.03 -0.43 16.39
N VAL A 386 18.59 0.75 15.96
CA VAL A 386 19.39 1.98 15.96
C VAL A 386 19.35 2.64 17.34
N ASN A 387 20.52 2.76 17.97
CA ASN A 387 20.75 3.33 19.28
C ASN A 387 21.57 4.63 19.15
N LEU A 388 20.86 5.75 18.98
CA LEU A 388 21.47 7.07 18.88
C LEU A 388 22.17 7.49 20.18
N THR A 389 23.42 7.95 20.06
CA THR A 389 24.23 8.44 21.18
C THR A 389 24.39 9.95 21.12
N VAL A 390 24.27 10.62 22.27
CA VAL A 390 24.49 12.07 22.36
C VAL A 390 25.95 12.35 22.68
N LYS A 391 26.60 13.16 21.86
CA LYS A 391 28.01 13.55 22.01
C LYS A 391 28.22 15.03 21.68
N LYS A 392 29.39 15.56 22.04
CA LYS A 392 29.83 16.88 21.61
C LYS A 392 30.32 16.81 20.16
N GLY A 393 29.68 17.58 19.28
CA GLY A 393 30.02 17.68 17.87
C GLY A 393 31.30 18.47 17.61
N PRO A 394 31.81 18.46 16.35
CA PRO A 394 33.03 19.16 15.95
C PRO A 394 32.96 20.69 16.11
N ASP A 395 31.76 21.24 15.97
CA ASP A 395 31.40 22.65 16.19
C ASP A 395 31.24 23.01 17.69
N GLY A 396 31.39 22.02 18.56
CA GLY A 396 31.19 22.15 20.00
C GLY A 396 29.71 22.16 20.43
N LYS A 397 28.77 21.89 19.51
CA LYS A 397 27.33 21.79 19.78
C LYS A 397 26.93 20.33 20.09
N PRO A 398 25.83 20.09 20.82
CA PRO A 398 25.35 18.73 21.06
C PRO A 398 24.81 18.09 19.78
N GLN A 399 25.23 16.85 19.52
CA GLN A 399 24.80 16.02 18.39
C GLN A 399 24.30 14.67 18.88
N ALA A 400 23.24 14.14 18.26
CA ALA A 400 22.65 12.85 18.59
C ALA A 400 22.64 11.93 17.36
N GLU A 401 23.52 10.94 17.30
CA GLU A 401 23.69 10.12 16.10
C GLU A 401 24.15 8.70 16.38
N GLU A 402 23.99 7.85 15.37
CA GLU A 402 24.71 6.59 15.23
C GLU A 402 25.25 6.50 13.80
N LEU A 403 26.56 6.28 13.70
CA LEU A 403 27.19 5.80 12.49
C LEU A 403 27.13 4.27 12.51
N ILE A 404 26.45 3.71 11.53
CA ILE A 404 26.28 2.28 11.36
C ILE A 404 27.18 1.87 10.19
N ASP A 405 28.21 1.11 10.52
CA ASP A 405 29.21 0.57 9.61
C ASP A 405 29.62 -0.83 10.13
N PHE A 406 30.77 -1.33 9.73
CA PHE A 406 31.37 -2.58 10.19
C PHE A 406 31.56 -2.60 11.72
N ARG A 407 30.91 -3.54 12.43
CA ARG A 407 31.02 -3.68 13.90
C ARG A 407 31.62 -5.02 14.30
N ASN A 408 32.67 -4.98 15.13
CA ASN A 408 33.21 -6.17 15.81
C ASN A 408 33.55 -7.36 14.90
N GLY A 409 33.97 -7.13 13.65
CA GLY A 409 34.24 -8.21 12.69
C GLY A 409 33.04 -8.68 11.88
N GLN A 410 31.84 -8.12 12.12
CA GLN A 410 30.60 -8.43 11.43
C GLN A 410 30.20 -7.27 10.52
N ASP A 411 29.97 -7.57 9.25
CA ASP A 411 29.41 -6.62 8.30
C ASP A 411 27.94 -6.38 8.64
N VAL A 412 27.62 -5.17 9.11
CA VAL A 412 26.25 -4.75 9.48
C VAL A 412 25.58 -4.06 8.29
N THR A 413 26.36 -3.51 7.36
CA THR A 413 25.93 -2.66 6.25
C THR A 413 26.56 -3.12 4.93
N GLN A 414 25.98 -4.21 4.40
CA GLN A 414 26.37 -4.81 3.13
C GLN A 414 25.14 -5.35 2.40
N ILE A 415 24.95 -4.87 1.17
CA ILE A 415 24.05 -5.51 0.20
C ILE A 415 24.82 -6.68 -0.39
N ARG A 416 24.60 -7.87 0.21
CA ARG A 416 25.39 -9.06 -0.04
C ARG A 416 25.01 -9.79 -1.33
N TYR A 417 23.73 -9.79 -1.66
CA TYR A 417 23.20 -10.47 -2.85
C TYR A 417 22.45 -9.48 -3.73
N PRO A 418 22.37 -9.70 -5.06
CA PRO A 418 21.49 -8.93 -5.94
C PRO A 418 20.06 -8.90 -5.40
N GLY A 419 19.47 -7.71 -5.33
CA GLY A 419 18.13 -7.45 -4.83
C GLY A 419 17.96 -7.61 -3.32
N SER A 420 19.03 -7.90 -2.58
CA SER A 420 18.94 -7.97 -1.12
C SER A 420 18.73 -6.57 -0.54
N MET A 421 18.20 -6.53 0.68
CA MET A 421 17.78 -5.34 1.38
C MET A 421 18.27 -5.46 2.83
N GLN A 422 18.44 -4.32 3.50
CA GLN A 422 18.68 -4.28 4.93
C GLN A 422 17.73 -3.30 5.60
N TRP A 423 17.27 -3.67 6.80
CA TRP A 423 16.30 -2.91 7.57
C TRP A 423 16.90 -2.43 8.88
N PHE A 424 16.59 -1.19 9.23
CA PHE A 424 16.99 -0.55 10.47
C PHE A 424 15.75 -0.02 11.18
N HIS A 425 15.67 -0.16 12.50
CA HIS A 425 14.52 0.22 13.31
C HIS A 425 14.93 1.28 14.33
N VAL A 426 14.25 2.43 14.29
CA VAL A 426 14.51 3.55 15.20
C VAL A 426 13.30 3.69 16.11
N VAL A 427 13.53 3.60 17.42
CA VAL A 427 12.50 3.83 18.46
C VAL A 427 12.97 4.93 19.39
N ARG A 428 12.14 5.96 19.57
CA ARG A 428 12.40 7.14 20.41
C ARG A 428 11.19 7.44 21.30
N GLN A 429 11.41 8.28 22.30
CA GLN A 429 10.35 8.72 23.21
C GLN A 429 9.37 9.70 22.54
N ASP A 430 9.84 10.41 21.53
CA ASP A 430 9.16 11.51 20.87
C ASP A 430 9.50 11.54 19.37
N ALA A 431 8.58 12.10 18.58
CA ALA A 431 8.81 12.44 17.19
C ALA A 431 9.92 13.50 17.07
N GLY A 432 10.50 13.64 15.89
CA GLY A 432 11.55 14.62 15.69
C GLY A 432 12.06 14.68 14.26
N SER A 433 13.13 15.44 14.07
CA SER A 433 13.73 15.65 12.76
C SER A 433 15.07 14.93 12.65
N TYR A 434 15.36 14.39 11.47
CA TYR A 434 16.52 13.51 11.24
C TYR A 434 17.19 13.82 9.91
N SER A 435 18.52 13.72 9.90
CA SER A 435 19.33 13.58 8.69
C SER A 435 19.75 12.13 8.55
N ILE A 436 19.35 11.49 7.47
CA ILE A 436 19.58 10.05 7.23
C ILE A 436 20.14 9.87 5.83
N GLY A 437 21.20 9.09 5.68
CA GLY A 437 21.78 8.85 4.36
C GLY A 437 22.98 7.90 4.35
N PRO A 438 23.21 7.23 3.21
CA PRO A 438 24.37 6.37 3.00
C PRO A 438 25.61 7.20 2.58
N ASP A 439 26.79 6.60 2.71
CA ASP A 439 28.04 7.11 2.14
C ASP A 439 28.29 6.69 0.69
N SER A 440 27.50 5.74 0.18
CA SER A 440 27.55 5.24 -1.19
C SER A 440 26.46 5.86 -2.06
N PRO A 441 26.78 6.44 -3.22
CA PRO A 441 25.78 6.97 -4.16
C PRO A 441 24.98 5.87 -4.86
N ASP A 442 25.40 4.61 -4.79
CA ASP A 442 24.72 3.46 -5.41
C ASP A 442 23.67 2.80 -4.50
N VAL A 443 23.47 3.36 -3.31
CA VAL A 443 22.51 2.88 -2.32
C VAL A 443 21.29 3.81 -2.26
N ASN A 444 20.10 3.23 -2.16
CA ASN A 444 18.85 3.93 -1.91
C ASN A 444 18.40 3.74 -0.45
N ILE A 445 17.70 4.74 0.08
CA ILE A 445 17.03 4.66 1.38
C ILE A 445 15.55 4.99 1.23
N ASP A 446 14.71 4.22 1.90
CA ASP A 446 13.28 4.49 2.03
C ASP A 446 12.90 4.40 3.50
N ILE A 447 12.04 5.30 3.98
CA ILE A 447 11.66 5.36 5.39
C ILE A 447 10.19 5.02 5.52
N TYR A 448 9.83 4.10 6.41
CA TYR A 448 8.46 3.64 6.60
C TYR A 448 7.98 3.89 8.04
N GLN A 449 6.70 4.19 8.18
CA GLN A 449 6.03 4.16 9.47
C GLN A 449 5.60 2.71 9.79
N PRO A 450 5.60 2.28 11.06
CA PRO A 450 5.24 0.90 11.41
C PRO A 450 3.85 0.48 10.94
N SER A 451 2.91 1.42 10.83
CA SER A 451 1.51 1.21 10.42
C SER A 451 1.26 1.40 8.92
N ASN A 452 2.30 1.66 8.13
CA ASN A 452 2.23 1.73 6.67
C ASN A 452 3.61 1.38 6.11
N MET A 453 3.78 0.11 5.80
CA MET A 453 4.98 -0.46 5.21
C MET A 453 4.94 -0.42 3.67
N THR A 454 3.88 0.12 3.08
CA THR A 454 3.71 0.25 1.63
C THR A 454 4.27 1.56 1.11
N THR A 455 3.89 2.69 1.71
CA THR A 455 4.21 4.03 1.21
C THR A 455 5.32 4.66 2.05
N PRO A 456 6.50 4.94 1.47
CA PRO A 456 7.59 5.56 2.22
C PRO A 456 7.29 7.03 2.54
N ILE A 457 7.76 7.47 3.72
CA ILE A 457 7.76 8.85 4.16
C ILE A 457 8.74 9.65 3.31
N SER A 458 8.23 10.66 2.63
CA SER A 458 9.04 11.57 1.82
C SER A 458 9.98 12.42 2.67
N SER A 459 11.17 12.69 2.12
CA SER A 459 12.09 13.65 2.73
C SER A 459 11.54 15.08 2.68
N TYR A 460 11.94 15.89 3.66
CA TYR A 460 11.58 17.29 3.76
C TYR A 460 12.19 18.08 2.59
N TYR A 461 11.32 18.49 1.66
CA TYR A 461 11.62 19.22 0.41
C TYR A 461 12.63 18.54 -0.53
N GLY A 462 12.85 17.23 -0.43
CA GLY A 462 13.83 16.56 -1.29
C GLY A 462 15.28 17.03 -1.10
N SER A 463 15.55 17.87 -0.08
CA SER A 463 16.85 18.51 0.08
C SER A 463 17.90 17.49 0.56
N THR A 464 19.02 17.45 -0.16
CA THR A 464 20.18 16.64 0.21
C THR A 464 21.31 17.55 0.70
N ARG A 465 22.09 17.04 1.65
CA ARG A 465 23.34 17.67 2.08
C ARG A 465 24.44 16.65 2.23
N THR A 466 25.66 17.10 2.07
CA THR A 466 26.84 16.28 2.34
C THR A 466 27.28 16.45 3.79
N VAL A 467 27.48 15.35 4.49
CA VAL A 467 28.03 15.33 5.85
C VAL A 467 29.30 14.50 5.86
N GLN A 468 30.39 15.05 6.40
CA GLN A 468 31.63 14.31 6.57
C GLN A 468 31.76 13.87 8.03
N ASP A 469 32.01 12.57 8.26
CA ASP A 469 32.37 12.00 9.57
C ASP A 469 33.55 11.03 9.39
N GLY A 470 34.70 11.40 9.94
CA GLY A 470 35.96 10.68 9.72
C GLY A 470 36.34 10.61 8.23
N GLU A 471 36.45 9.39 7.72
CA GLU A 471 36.77 9.09 6.32
C GLU A 471 35.52 8.99 5.42
N HIS A 472 34.32 8.95 6.01
CA HIS A 472 33.08 8.79 5.26
C HIS A 472 32.45 10.12 4.86
N ILE A 473 31.84 10.13 3.68
CA ILE A 473 31.11 11.27 3.12
C ILE A 473 29.68 10.81 2.82
N PHE A 474 28.73 11.24 3.63
CA PHE A 474 27.32 10.86 3.52
C PHE A 474 26.53 11.84 2.68
N THR A 475 25.65 11.33 1.84
CA THR A 475 24.58 12.12 1.23
C THR A 475 23.32 11.91 2.04
N VAL A 476 22.95 12.88 2.88
CA VAL A 476 21.82 12.75 3.80
C VAL A 476 20.63 13.58 3.35
N HIS A 477 19.45 13.02 3.57
CA HIS A 477 18.16 13.68 3.41
C HIS A 477 17.61 14.07 4.77
N THR A 478 16.91 15.20 4.84
CA THR A 478 16.22 15.62 6.07
C THR A 478 14.81 15.04 6.09
N TYR A 479 14.36 14.54 7.23
CA TYR A 479 13.01 14.02 7.45
C TYR A 479 12.43 14.59 8.74
N ALA A 480 11.11 14.78 8.80
CA ALA A 480 10.39 14.85 10.07
C ALA A 480 9.65 13.52 10.25
N LEU A 481 9.98 12.80 11.32
CA LEU A 481 9.62 11.41 11.51
C LEU A 481 8.90 11.20 12.85
N PRO A 482 7.97 10.23 12.90
CA PRO A 482 7.32 9.83 14.15
C PRO A 482 8.33 9.26 15.16
N LYS A 483 7.85 8.97 16.37
CA LYS A 483 8.66 8.38 17.44
C LYS A 483 9.23 7.00 17.08
N GLU A 484 8.65 6.30 16.12
CA GLU A 484 9.04 4.97 15.68
C GLU A 484 8.94 4.88 14.16
N PHE A 485 10.01 4.40 13.51
CA PHE A 485 10.06 4.23 12.05
C PHE A 485 11.11 3.19 11.64
N PHE A 486 10.98 2.70 10.41
CA PHE A 486 11.93 1.79 9.77
C PHE A 486 12.66 2.49 8.63
N ILE A 487 13.92 2.14 8.43
CA ILE A 487 14.72 2.55 7.27
C ILE A 487 15.01 1.27 6.48
N ARG A 488 14.55 1.22 5.24
CA ARG A 488 14.90 0.21 4.24
C ARG A 488 16.08 0.72 3.43
N VAL A 489 17.09 -0.12 3.25
CA VAL A 489 18.26 0.17 2.44
C VAL A 489 18.40 -0.86 1.34
N THR A 490 18.56 -0.40 0.10
CA THR A 490 18.67 -1.25 -1.10
C THR A 490 19.74 -0.71 -2.04
N GLY A 491 20.21 -1.53 -2.99
CA GLY A 491 20.99 -1.02 -4.13
C GLY A 491 20.07 -0.27 -5.11
N LYS A 492 20.53 0.86 -5.66
CA LYS A 492 19.81 1.59 -6.72
C LYS A 492 19.62 0.75 -7.97
N ASP A 493 20.68 0.04 -8.37
CA ASP A 493 20.57 -1.09 -9.29
C ASP A 493 20.35 -2.35 -8.46
N ARG A 494 19.33 -3.14 -8.80
CA ARG A 494 19.05 -4.42 -8.15
C ARG A 494 20.23 -5.40 -8.26
N LYS A 495 21.14 -5.24 -9.21
CA LYS A 495 22.37 -6.04 -9.34
C LYS A 495 23.51 -5.58 -8.43
N TRP A 496 23.40 -4.39 -7.85
CA TRP A 496 24.44 -3.81 -7.01
C TRP A 496 24.69 -4.68 -5.77
N GLN A 497 25.96 -4.82 -5.46
CA GLN A 497 26.47 -5.50 -4.28
C GLN A 497 27.66 -4.70 -3.77
N GLY A 498 27.75 -4.57 -2.45
CA GLY A 498 28.82 -3.79 -1.86
C GLY A 498 28.56 -3.44 -0.41
N ASN A 499 29.61 -2.92 0.20
CA ASN A 499 29.56 -2.35 1.54
C ASN A 499 29.12 -0.89 1.44
N TYR A 500 28.50 -0.42 2.50
CA TYR A 500 28.15 0.98 2.68
C TYR A 500 28.22 1.30 4.18
N ALA A 501 28.19 2.57 4.54
CA ALA A 501 27.89 3.04 5.88
C ALA A 501 26.60 3.85 5.87
N LEU A 502 25.85 3.82 6.97
CA LEU A 502 24.61 4.57 7.14
C LEU A 502 24.76 5.53 8.31
N LEU A 503 24.53 6.81 8.06
CA LEU A 503 24.42 7.82 9.12
C LEU A 503 22.95 8.01 9.46
N VAL A 504 22.61 7.84 10.75
CA VAL A 504 21.31 8.26 11.31
C VAL A 504 21.58 9.34 12.35
N ARG A 505 21.24 10.58 12.03
CA ARG A 505 21.43 11.73 12.93
C ARG A 505 20.11 12.37 13.27
N ARG A 506 19.79 12.49 14.56
CA ARG A 506 18.67 13.28 15.05
C ARG A 506 19.10 14.74 15.23
N HIS A 507 18.28 15.65 14.73
CA HIS A 507 18.49 17.09 14.88
C HIS A 507 18.24 17.51 16.34
N THR A 508 19.18 18.27 16.89
CA THR A 508 19.08 18.90 18.22
C THR A 508 18.61 20.35 18.15
N CYS A 509 18.35 20.84 16.93
CA CYS A 509 18.06 22.24 16.62
C CYS A 509 19.20 23.19 17.05
N ALA A 510 20.42 22.69 17.31
CA ALA A 510 21.52 23.47 17.88
C ALA A 510 22.28 24.34 16.86
N THR A 511 22.12 24.03 15.58
CA THR A 511 22.74 24.74 14.46
C THR A 511 21.73 24.98 13.36
N LYS A 512 22.04 25.90 12.46
CA LYS A 512 21.26 26.15 11.25
C LYS A 512 21.15 24.88 10.39
N GLU A 513 22.25 24.13 10.24
CA GLU A 513 22.32 22.93 9.41
C GLU A 513 21.47 21.77 9.97
N GLU A 514 21.22 21.78 11.28
CA GLU A 514 20.36 20.82 11.98
C GLU A 514 19.09 21.48 12.50
N ALA A 515 18.64 22.55 11.84
CA ALA A 515 17.41 23.21 12.19
C ALA A 515 16.24 22.21 12.17
N CYS A 516 15.36 22.33 13.15
CA CYS A 516 14.20 21.45 13.27
C CYS A 516 13.05 22.02 12.41
N PRO A 517 12.60 21.32 11.35
CA PRO A 517 11.47 21.75 10.54
C PRO A 517 10.19 21.90 11.35
N LEU A 518 9.51 23.02 11.16
CA LEU A 518 8.17 23.30 11.64
C LEU A 518 7.17 22.99 10.53
N ARG A 519 6.05 22.39 10.91
CA ARG A 519 4.94 22.05 10.01
C ARG A 519 3.63 22.54 10.65
N PRO A 520 2.69 23.14 9.90
CA PRO A 520 1.39 23.48 10.43
C PRO A 520 0.65 22.24 10.92
N GLY A 521 0.01 22.36 12.08
CA GLY A 521 -0.81 21.30 12.66
C GLY A 521 -0.05 20.18 13.35
N GLU A 522 1.29 20.17 13.27
CA GLU A 522 2.13 19.18 13.95
C GLU A 522 2.49 19.62 15.39
N PRO A 523 2.82 18.67 16.28
CA PRO A 523 3.31 18.99 17.62
C PRO A 523 4.53 19.93 17.60
N PRO A 524 4.70 20.78 18.63
CA PRO A 524 5.86 21.65 18.74
C PRO A 524 7.19 20.88 18.68
N GLN A 525 8.18 21.45 18.01
CA GLN A 525 9.55 20.97 18.06
C GLN A 525 10.23 21.51 19.32
N PHE A 526 11.09 20.69 19.94
CA PHE A 526 11.75 21.03 21.21
C PHE A 526 13.27 21.12 21.05
N ALA A 527 13.88 22.06 21.76
CA ALA A 527 15.32 22.17 21.91
C ALA A 527 15.69 22.40 23.39
N ALA A 528 16.93 22.06 23.76
CA ALA A 528 17.46 22.28 25.09
C ALA A 528 18.67 23.21 25.03
N LEU A 529 18.50 24.45 25.47
CA LEU A 529 19.60 25.40 25.62
C LEU A 529 20.44 24.96 26.82
N THR A 530 21.73 24.73 26.61
CA THR A 530 22.58 24.04 27.59
C THR A 530 23.02 24.97 28.71
N GLU A 531 23.27 24.41 29.88
CA GLU A 531 23.95 25.10 30.97
C GLU A 531 25.43 25.41 30.69
N ALA A 532 25.99 26.34 31.45
CA ALA A 532 27.41 26.69 31.37
C ALA A 532 28.30 25.47 31.70
N GLY A 533 29.26 25.16 30.82
CA GLY A 533 30.23 24.07 31.04
C GLY A 533 29.73 22.66 30.71
N SER A 534 28.60 22.52 30.03
CA SER A 534 28.07 21.23 29.57
C SER A 534 29.11 20.36 28.84
N LEU A 535 29.23 19.11 29.27
CA LEU A 535 30.13 18.10 28.68
C LEU A 535 29.69 17.67 27.27
N LEU A 536 28.41 17.88 26.93
CA LEU A 536 27.82 17.53 25.64
C LEU A 536 27.95 18.65 24.60
N GLY A 537 28.59 19.77 24.96
CA GLY A 537 28.68 20.97 24.11
C GLY A 537 27.79 22.12 24.60
N SER A 538 27.93 23.29 23.97
CA SER A 538 27.23 24.52 24.33
C SER A 538 26.20 24.92 23.28
N GLN A 539 24.92 24.97 23.64
CA GLN A 539 23.80 25.41 22.82
C GLN A 539 23.15 26.64 23.46
N ASP A 540 23.51 27.81 22.95
CA ASP A 540 22.97 29.14 23.27
C ASP A 540 21.90 29.61 22.27
N GLU A 541 21.74 28.87 21.16
CA GLU A 541 20.74 29.13 20.14
C GLU A 541 19.93 27.86 19.83
N ALA A 542 18.66 28.04 19.44
CA ALA A 542 17.83 26.99 18.89
C ALA A 542 17.23 27.43 17.54
N TRP A 543 17.49 26.64 16.50
CA TRP A 543 17.16 26.94 15.11
C TRP A 543 15.99 26.08 14.64
N PHE A 544 14.92 26.73 14.19
CA PHE A 544 13.73 26.06 13.67
C PHE A 544 13.45 26.56 12.26
N ARG A 545 13.44 25.65 11.28
CA ARG A 545 13.19 26.00 9.88
C ARG A 545 11.70 25.96 9.61
N PHE A 546 11.19 26.90 8.83
CA PHE A 546 9.84 26.83 8.29
C PHE A 546 9.83 27.25 6.84
N ASP A 547 8.88 26.71 6.10
CA ASP A 547 8.67 26.94 4.69
C ASP A 547 7.15 26.88 4.50
N VAL A 548 6.56 27.76 3.69
CA VAL A 548 5.12 27.85 3.47
C VAL A 548 4.81 27.24 2.11
N VAL A 549 4.12 26.09 2.11
CA VAL A 549 3.79 25.38 0.86
C VAL A 549 2.40 25.73 0.39
N GLY A 550 2.33 26.07 -0.90
CA GLY A 550 1.10 26.32 -1.62
C GLY A 550 0.33 27.54 -1.14
N GLN A 551 -0.77 27.78 -1.82
CA GLN A 551 -1.77 28.81 -1.50
C GLN A 551 -3.14 28.13 -1.49
N ALA A 552 -4.19 28.87 -1.13
CA ALA A 552 -5.55 28.45 -1.43
C ALA A 552 -5.78 28.46 -2.96
N ASP A 553 -6.76 27.68 -3.45
CA ASP A 553 -7.12 27.63 -4.88
C ASP A 553 -7.74 28.94 -5.38
N SER A 554 -8.16 29.79 -4.44
CA SER A 554 -8.54 31.18 -4.67
C SER A 554 -7.34 32.10 -4.99
N GLY A 555 -6.12 31.63 -4.72
CA GLY A 555 -4.88 32.41 -4.75
C GLY A 555 -4.64 33.24 -3.48
N ALA A 556 -5.49 33.11 -2.46
CA ALA A 556 -5.33 33.83 -1.20
C ALA A 556 -4.11 33.35 -0.40
N ASP A 557 -3.38 34.31 0.18
CA ASP A 557 -2.30 34.02 1.13
C ASP A 557 -2.89 33.49 2.44
N GLN A 558 -2.13 32.59 3.06
CA GLN A 558 -2.51 31.98 4.33
C GLN A 558 -1.93 32.79 5.49
N THR A 559 -2.66 32.89 6.60
CA THR A 559 -2.07 33.45 7.83
C THR A 559 -1.26 32.36 8.51
N VAL A 560 0.05 32.59 8.58
CA VAL A 560 0.98 31.72 9.27
C VAL A 560 1.27 32.30 10.64
N THR A 561 1.15 31.47 11.67
CA THR A 561 1.51 31.83 13.05
C THR A 561 2.64 30.93 13.51
N LEU A 562 3.80 31.54 13.79
CA LEU A 562 4.95 30.90 14.41
C LEU A 562 4.98 31.28 15.89
N THR A 563 5.14 30.28 16.75
CA THR A 563 5.21 30.49 18.20
C THR A 563 6.53 29.95 18.71
N ALA A 564 7.27 30.77 19.49
CA ALA A 564 8.41 30.33 20.30
C ALA A 564 8.03 30.41 21.78
N ASP A 565 8.12 29.28 22.49
CA ASP A 565 7.69 29.11 23.88
C ASP A 565 8.83 28.69 24.81
N GLY A 566 8.57 28.79 26.12
CA GLY A 566 9.53 28.39 27.16
C GLY A 566 10.62 29.45 27.42
N LEU A 567 10.34 30.73 27.15
CA LEU A 567 11.29 31.83 27.29
C LEU A 567 11.02 32.60 28.61
N PRO A 568 11.74 32.30 29.71
CA PRO A 568 11.37 32.77 31.04
C PRO A 568 11.55 34.29 31.27
N ASP A 569 12.45 34.94 30.52
CA ASP A 569 12.71 36.38 30.62
C ASP A 569 13.01 36.99 29.24
N PRO A 570 12.27 38.03 28.78
CA PRO A 570 12.55 38.74 27.53
C PRO A 570 13.92 39.40 27.42
N ALA A 571 14.57 39.75 28.53
CA ALA A 571 15.90 40.35 28.48
C ALA A 571 17.00 39.32 28.20
N GLY A 572 16.86 38.11 28.75
CA GLY A 572 17.79 37.00 28.58
C GLY A 572 17.52 36.09 27.37
N TYR A 573 16.28 36.06 26.88
CA TYR A 573 15.85 35.19 25.77
C TYR A 573 15.08 35.94 24.71
N ARG A 574 15.53 35.84 23.46
CA ARG A 574 14.93 36.52 22.29
C ARG A 574 14.56 35.51 21.22
N ALA A 575 13.49 35.78 20.49
CA ALA A 575 13.16 35.08 19.26
C ALA A 575 13.32 36.03 18.08
N THR A 576 13.96 35.58 17.00
CA THR A 576 14.14 36.35 15.76
C THR A 576 13.73 35.49 14.56
N LEU A 577 13.38 36.16 13.45
CA LEU A 577 13.37 35.52 12.14
C LEU A 577 14.70 35.81 11.44
N GLU A 578 15.42 34.77 11.07
CA GLU A 578 16.65 34.83 10.28
C GLU A 578 16.38 34.31 8.87
N GLU A 579 17.04 34.90 7.88
CA GLU A 579 16.90 34.54 6.45
C GLU A 579 15.45 34.41 5.99
N PHE A 580 14.61 35.31 6.49
CA PHE A 580 13.21 35.39 6.10
C PHE A 580 13.11 35.97 4.69
N ASP A 581 12.52 35.20 3.79
CA ASP A 581 12.16 35.63 2.45
C ASP A 581 10.67 35.33 2.22
N ASP A 582 9.93 36.37 1.84
CA ASP A 582 8.50 36.30 1.56
C ASP A 582 8.22 37.03 0.24
N PRO A 583 7.92 36.30 -0.85
CA PRO A 583 7.66 36.92 -2.14
C PRO A 583 6.38 37.77 -2.15
N HIS A 584 5.51 37.63 -1.16
CA HIS A 584 4.18 38.26 -1.11
C HIS A 584 4.07 39.41 -0.10
N GLY A 585 5.07 39.60 0.75
CA GLY A 585 4.90 40.41 1.94
C GLY A 585 6.17 40.97 2.56
N SER A 586 5.98 41.60 3.72
CA SER A 586 7.06 42.13 4.54
C SER A 586 7.13 41.37 5.85
N LYS A 587 8.33 41.32 6.44
CA LYS A 587 8.59 40.62 7.71
C LYS A 587 7.55 40.97 8.78
N PRO A 588 6.79 39.98 9.32
CA PRO A 588 5.80 40.26 10.36
C PRO A 588 6.44 40.73 11.67
N PRO A 589 5.72 41.53 12.48
CA PRO A 589 6.20 41.91 13.80
C PRO A 589 6.21 40.71 14.76
N ILE A 590 7.08 40.77 15.77
CA ILE A 590 7.15 39.78 16.85
C ILE A 590 6.40 40.32 18.07
N ALA A 591 5.30 39.67 18.45
CA ALA A 591 4.53 39.99 19.65
C ALA A 591 5.07 39.21 20.86
N VAL A 592 5.14 39.87 22.02
CA VAL A 592 5.53 39.27 23.29
C VAL A 592 4.28 38.96 24.11
N SER A 593 4.09 37.70 24.48
CA SER A 593 2.98 37.26 25.33
C SER A 593 3.50 36.35 26.44
N GLY A 594 3.77 36.91 27.62
CA GLY A 594 4.37 36.16 28.73
C GLY A 594 5.69 35.48 28.35
N THR A 595 5.74 34.16 28.46
CA THR A 595 6.90 33.33 28.10
C THR A 595 6.95 32.95 26.62
N SER A 596 6.02 33.47 25.81
CA SER A 596 5.86 33.19 24.40
C SER A 596 6.25 34.38 23.52
N ARG A 597 6.73 34.10 22.32
CA ARG A 597 6.90 35.06 21.22
C ARG A 597 6.11 34.57 20.04
N ILE A 598 5.21 35.41 19.54
CA ILE A 598 4.26 35.05 18.50
C ILE A 598 4.53 35.93 17.29
N ILE A 599 4.66 35.30 16.13
CA ILE A 599 4.87 35.95 14.85
C ILE A 599 3.72 35.50 13.98
N SER A 600 2.86 36.44 13.60
CA SER A 600 1.66 36.12 12.82
C SER A 600 1.51 37.12 11.68
N GLY A 601 1.26 36.62 10.49
CA GLY A 601 1.08 37.43 9.29
C GLY A 601 0.64 36.60 8.09
N ALA A 602 0.11 37.28 7.07
CA ALA A 602 -0.15 36.67 5.78
C ALA A 602 1.18 36.27 5.12
N MET A 603 1.26 35.03 4.63
CA MET A 603 2.42 34.47 3.92
C MET A 603 1.91 33.67 2.72
N GLY A 604 2.51 33.89 1.56
CA GLY A 604 2.19 33.17 0.34
C GLY A 604 2.97 31.87 0.18
N GLY A 605 2.68 31.13 -0.89
CA GLY A 605 3.45 29.94 -1.24
C GLY A 605 4.90 30.32 -1.59
N GLY A 606 5.88 29.62 -1.02
CA GLY A 606 7.31 29.88 -1.24
C GLY A 606 7.98 30.77 -0.18
N THR A 607 7.21 31.35 0.76
CA THR A 607 7.77 32.02 1.93
C THR A 607 8.59 31.02 2.76
N HIS A 608 9.79 31.40 3.21
CA HIS A 608 10.65 30.52 4.00
C HIS A 608 11.56 31.31 4.95
N GLY A 609 12.10 30.62 5.96
CA GLY A 609 13.08 31.20 6.87
C GLY A 609 13.34 30.35 8.11
N TYR A 610 14.00 30.96 9.09
CA TYR A 610 14.30 30.33 10.38
C TYR A 610 13.74 31.15 11.53
N LEU A 611 13.00 30.50 12.42
CA LEU A 611 12.72 31.01 13.74
C LEU A 611 13.87 30.60 14.66
N VAL A 612 14.61 31.59 15.18
CA VAL A 612 15.78 31.36 16.03
C VAL A 612 15.54 31.90 17.43
N ILE A 613 15.75 31.04 18.44
CA ILE A 613 15.70 31.41 19.85
C ILE A 613 17.13 31.60 20.35
N HIS A 614 17.42 32.77 20.91
CA HIS A 614 18.73 33.18 21.41
C HIS A 614 18.73 33.28 22.93
N GLN A 615 19.75 32.72 23.58
CA GLN A 615 20.06 32.90 24.99
C GLN A 615 21.28 33.82 25.15
N ALA A 616 21.10 34.97 25.80
CA ALA A 616 22.15 35.97 25.95
C ALA A 616 23.33 35.51 26.84
N ALA A 617 23.06 34.65 27.82
CA ALA A 617 24.08 34.03 28.68
C ALA A 617 23.61 32.66 29.17
N ALA A 618 24.52 31.69 29.19
CA ALA A 618 24.22 30.34 29.64
C ALA A 618 23.66 30.33 31.07
N ALA A 619 22.51 29.67 31.24
CA ALA A 619 21.88 29.50 32.54
C ALA A 619 22.64 28.48 33.41
N SER A 620 22.30 28.44 34.70
CA SER A 620 22.84 27.46 35.65
C SER A 620 22.24 26.06 35.50
N GLN A 621 21.18 25.92 34.70
CA GLN A 621 20.48 24.67 34.38
C GLN A 621 20.03 24.71 32.92
N PRO A 622 19.85 23.56 32.25
CA PRO A 622 19.33 23.52 30.90
C PRO A 622 17.92 24.12 30.80
N VAL A 623 17.67 24.90 29.74
CA VAL A 623 16.37 25.51 29.49
C VAL A 623 15.72 24.85 28.28
N ARG A 624 14.55 24.24 28.48
CA ARG A 624 13.76 23.64 27.40
C ARG A 624 12.93 24.73 26.73
N VAL A 625 13.12 24.86 25.43
CA VAL A 625 12.35 25.78 24.57
C VAL A 625 11.61 24.98 23.50
N SER A 626 10.57 25.56 22.92
CA SER A 626 9.84 24.94 21.82
C SER A 626 9.43 25.94 20.77
N ALA A 627 9.24 25.45 19.55
CA ALA A 627 8.66 26.23 18.47
C ALA A 627 7.57 25.44 17.74
N SER A 628 6.55 26.14 17.23
CA SER A 628 5.47 25.55 16.44
C SER A 628 5.05 26.49 15.32
N MET A 629 4.38 25.91 14.32
CA MET A 629 3.80 26.64 13.19
C MET A 629 2.31 26.26 13.08
N GLN A 630 1.48 27.24 12.74
CA GLN A 630 0.07 27.07 12.42
C GLN A 630 -0.26 27.81 11.14
N THR A 631 -1.28 27.34 10.42
CA THR A 631 -1.81 27.99 9.22
C THR A 631 -3.33 28.07 9.26
N THR A 632 -3.91 29.04 8.57
CA THR A 632 -5.35 29.12 8.27
C THR A 632 -5.79 28.28 7.09
N VAL A 633 -4.88 27.85 6.20
CA VAL A 633 -5.28 27.10 5.00
C VAL A 633 -5.81 25.69 5.35
N ARG A 634 -6.83 25.24 4.63
CA ARG A 634 -7.54 23.97 4.83
C ARG A 634 -7.62 23.18 3.53
N ASN A 635 -7.65 21.86 3.63
CA ASN A 635 -7.95 20.96 2.52
C ASN A 635 -9.40 20.48 2.64
N LEU A 636 -10.15 20.59 1.55
CA LEU A 636 -11.51 20.11 1.39
C LEU A 636 -11.52 19.04 0.31
N GLU A 637 -11.83 17.81 0.71
CA GLU A 637 -12.03 16.68 -0.18
C GLU A 637 -13.53 16.48 -0.38
N LEU A 638 -14.03 16.60 -1.60
CA LEU A 638 -15.43 16.32 -1.93
C LEU A 638 -15.55 14.86 -2.35
N LYS A 639 -16.50 14.13 -1.76
CA LYS A 639 -16.68 12.68 -1.99
C LYS A 639 -17.83 12.40 -2.94
N ALA A 640 -19.06 12.44 -2.42
CA ALA A 640 -20.25 12.07 -3.18
C ALA A 640 -21.40 13.03 -2.89
N LEU A 641 -22.12 13.42 -3.95
CA LEU A 641 -23.42 14.04 -3.85
C LEU A 641 -24.48 12.95 -4.07
N ILE A 642 -25.39 12.83 -3.12
CA ILE A 642 -26.35 11.72 -3.05
C ILE A 642 -27.73 12.33 -3.00
N CYS A 643 -28.60 11.89 -3.91
CA CYS A 643 -30.03 12.16 -3.81
C CYS A 643 -30.63 11.18 -2.79
N GLU A 644 -31.20 11.69 -1.70
CA GLU A 644 -31.78 10.86 -0.64
C GLU A 644 -33.29 10.69 -0.77
N ASP A 645 -33.97 11.60 -1.46
CA ASP A 645 -35.42 11.59 -1.65
C ASP A 645 -35.81 12.52 -2.81
N GLU A 646 -36.75 12.08 -3.62
CA GLU A 646 -37.43 12.89 -4.63
C GLU A 646 -38.93 12.72 -4.43
N THR A 647 -39.58 13.82 -4.06
CA THR A 647 -40.96 13.77 -3.56
C THR A 647 -41.98 13.88 -4.70
N ASN A 648 -41.54 14.06 -5.95
CA ASN A 648 -42.41 14.27 -7.11
C ASN A 648 -41.85 13.69 -8.44
N PRO A 649 -42.32 12.52 -8.91
CA PRO A 649 -41.78 11.83 -10.10
C PRO A 649 -42.21 12.40 -11.48
N GLU A 650 -43.01 13.47 -11.54
CA GLU A 650 -43.40 14.11 -12.83
C GLU A 650 -42.69 15.45 -13.12
N PHE A 651 -42.08 16.08 -12.11
CA PHE A 651 -41.38 17.37 -12.16
C PHE A 651 -40.29 17.40 -11.07
N GLY A 652 -39.52 16.32 -11.00
CA GLY A 652 -38.64 16.05 -9.88
C GLY A 652 -37.39 16.92 -9.89
N SER A 653 -36.73 17.04 -8.73
CA SER A 653 -35.50 17.80 -8.61
C SER A 653 -34.31 16.97 -9.11
N ASP A 654 -34.30 16.51 -10.36
CA ASP A 654 -33.33 15.56 -10.94
C ASP A 654 -32.20 16.25 -11.71
N ASP A 655 -32.45 17.42 -12.29
CA ASP A 655 -31.49 18.18 -13.09
C ASP A 655 -30.59 19.11 -12.25
N ILE A 656 -29.48 18.55 -11.75
CA ILE A 656 -28.64 19.21 -10.76
C ILE A 656 -27.36 19.83 -11.31
N PHE A 657 -27.08 21.07 -10.90
CA PHE A 657 -25.72 21.61 -10.89
C PHE A 657 -25.37 22.22 -9.53
N THR A 658 -24.09 22.33 -9.21
CA THR A 658 -23.61 22.94 -7.97
C THR A 658 -22.78 24.18 -8.22
N GLN A 659 -22.74 25.06 -7.22
CA GLN A 659 -21.87 26.22 -7.19
C GLN A 659 -21.08 26.21 -5.88
N LEU A 660 -19.78 25.99 -6.00
CA LEU A 660 -18.84 26.01 -4.88
C LEU A 660 -18.19 27.39 -4.78
N SER A 661 -18.24 27.98 -3.59
CA SER A 661 -17.53 29.20 -3.24
C SER A 661 -16.33 28.85 -2.37
N LEU A 662 -15.13 29.26 -2.79
CA LEU A 662 -13.88 29.14 -2.04
C LEU A 662 -13.25 30.53 -1.93
N ASP A 663 -13.20 31.08 -0.73
CA ASP A 663 -12.79 32.44 -0.42
C ASP A 663 -13.51 33.47 -1.33
N SER A 664 -12.78 34.13 -2.23
CA SER A 664 -13.31 35.10 -3.20
C SER A 664 -13.71 34.49 -4.55
N ARG A 665 -13.48 33.20 -4.76
CA ARG A 665 -13.71 32.49 -6.02
C ARG A 665 -15.00 31.69 -5.94
N THR A 666 -15.71 31.64 -7.05
CA THR A 666 -16.92 30.85 -7.22
C THR A 666 -16.79 30.00 -8.47
N MET A 667 -17.14 28.72 -8.38
CA MET A 667 -16.99 27.72 -9.42
C MET A 667 -18.31 26.97 -9.60
N ARG A 668 -18.72 26.70 -10.84
CA ARG A 668 -19.92 25.92 -11.19
C ARG A 668 -19.53 24.52 -11.64
N PHE A 669 -20.29 23.52 -11.22
CA PHE A 669 -20.06 22.12 -11.60
C PHE A 669 -21.38 21.43 -11.97
N PRO A 670 -21.44 20.74 -13.13
CA PRO A 670 -20.44 20.77 -14.20
C PRO A 670 -20.25 22.21 -14.75
N PRO A 671 -19.14 22.52 -15.45
CA PRO A 671 -18.88 23.87 -15.97
C PRO A 671 -19.99 24.43 -16.88
N SER A 672 -20.77 23.52 -17.49
CA SER A 672 -21.98 23.81 -18.25
C SER A 672 -22.95 22.63 -18.18
N GLY A 673 -24.26 22.90 -18.27
CA GLY A 673 -25.31 21.89 -18.18
C GLY A 673 -25.62 21.47 -16.74
N GLU A 674 -26.33 20.35 -16.61
CA GLU A 674 -26.70 19.67 -15.38
C GLU A 674 -26.28 18.18 -15.41
N VAL A 675 -26.48 17.49 -14.30
CA VAL A 675 -26.42 16.04 -14.19
C VAL A 675 -27.75 15.57 -13.62
N GLU A 676 -28.36 14.63 -14.34
CA GLU A 676 -29.61 13.96 -14.00
C GLU A 676 -29.38 12.95 -12.85
N PHE A 677 -30.27 12.97 -11.86
CA PHE A 677 -30.38 11.97 -10.78
C PHE A 677 -31.68 11.19 -10.94
N ASP A 678 -31.66 9.88 -10.77
CA ASP A 678 -32.86 9.03 -10.80
C ASP A 678 -33.14 8.53 -9.38
N CYS A 679 -33.89 9.32 -8.61
CA CYS A 679 -34.01 9.15 -7.16
C CYS A 679 -35.10 8.13 -6.75
N ASP A 680 -35.72 7.43 -7.70
CA ASP A 680 -36.70 6.37 -7.47
C ASP A 680 -36.05 5.03 -7.04
N ASP A 681 -34.73 4.89 -7.20
CA ASP A 681 -33.94 3.75 -6.70
C ASP A 681 -33.09 4.18 -5.47
N SER A 682 -32.85 3.24 -4.57
CA SER A 682 -32.20 3.43 -3.28
C SER A 682 -30.93 4.32 -3.33
N ALA A 683 -31.10 5.61 -3.00
CA ALA A 683 -30.04 6.61 -2.88
C ALA A 683 -29.07 6.67 -4.08
N ASP A 684 -29.56 7.07 -5.26
CA ASP A 684 -28.71 7.34 -6.42
C ASP A 684 -27.56 8.31 -6.05
N GLN A 685 -26.35 7.81 -6.23
CA GLN A 685 -25.11 8.51 -5.90
C GLN A 685 -24.33 8.77 -7.18
N LYS A 686 -23.92 10.02 -7.37
CA LYS A 686 -22.99 10.37 -8.43
C LYS A 686 -21.64 10.70 -7.82
N ASP A 687 -20.58 10.17 -8.44
CA ASP A 687 -19.21 10.59 -8.15
C ASP A 687 -19.03 12.04 -8.63
N TRP A 688 -19.36 12.96 -7.73
CA TRP A 688 -19.27 14.37 -7.99
C TRP A 688 -17.80 14.83 -7.98
N ALA A 689 -16.91 14.10 -7.29
CA ALA A 689 -15.46 14.36 -7.27
C ALA A 689 -14.87 14.39 -8.69
N ALA A 690 -15.24 13.41 -9.52
CA ALA A 690 -14.84 13.37 -10.94
C ALA A 690 -15.33 14.58 -11.76
N ARG A 691 -16.45 15.20 -11.37
CA ARG A 691 -17.04 16.35 -12.06
C ARG A 691 -16.45 17.69 -11.62
N PHE A 692 -15.84 17.75 -10.44
CA PHE A 692 -15.14 18.94 -9.93
C PHE A 692 -13.80 19.20 -10.62
N GLY A 693 -13.23 18.21 -11.31
CA GLY A 693 -11.90 18.28 -11.93
C GLY A 693 -10.74 18.12 -10.94
N SER A 694 -10.94 18.44 -9.66
CA SER A 694 -10.09 18.05 -8.53
C SER A 694 -10.99 17.72 -7.34
N ALA A 695 -10.82 16.53 -6.76
CA ALA A 695 -11.52 16.14 -5.52
C ALA A 695 -11.01 16.94 -4.32
N ASP A 696 -9.73 17.31 -4.34
CA ASP A 696 -9.05 18.07 -3.30
C ASP A 696 -8.99 19.55 -3.66
N MET A 697 -9.51 20.39 -2.76
CA MET A 697 -9.49 21.84 -2.89
C MET A 697 -8.94 22.51 -1.64
N THR A 698 -8.42 23.72 -1.79
CA THR A 698 -7.83 24.47 -0.67
C THR A 698 -8.42 25.87 -0.52
N PHE A 699 -8.67 26.27 0.73
CA PHE A 699 -9.24 27.58 1.08
C PHE A 699 -8.66 28.11 2.40
N VAL A 700 -8.81 29.41 2.67
CA VAL A 700 -8.26 30.07 3.87
C VAL A 700 -9.33 30.49 4.86
N ASP A 701 -10.39 31.14 4.40
CA ASP A 701 -11.38 31.82 5.25
C ASP A 701 -12.76 31.19 5.07
N HIS A 702 -13.16 30.93 3.84
CA HIS A 702 -14.54 30.56 3.53
C HIS A 702 -14.62 29.45 2.50
N ALA A 703 -15.44 28.44 2.78
CA ALA A 703 -15.88 27.48 1.79
C ALA A 703 -17.37 27.19 2.01
N GLY A 704 -18.14 27.21 0.92
CA GLY A 704 -19.56 26.89 0.96
C GLY A 704 -20.08 26.43 -0.39
N MET A 705 -21.15 25.64 -0.39
CA MET A 705 -21.73 25.10 -1.62
C MET A 705 -23.23 25.40 -1.71
N LYS A 706 -23.68 25.66 -2.94
CA LYS A 706 -25.09 25.66 -3.34
C LYS A 706 -25.34 24.52 -4.31
N VAL A 707 -26.52 23.93 -4.20
CA VAL A 707 -27.10 23.00 -5.16
C VAL A 707 -28.26 23.73 -5.87
N PHE A 708 -28.36 23.57 -7.18
CA PHE A 708 -29.38 24.18 -8.02
C PHE A 708 -30.10 23.08 -8.81
N GLU A 709 -31.41 23.22 -8.89
CA GLU A 709 -32.29 22.52 -9.81
C GLU A 709 -32.56 23.45 -11.01
N GLN A 710 -32.66 22.90 -12.23
CA GLN A 710 -32.77 23.72 -13.46
C GLN A 710 -34.12 23.64 -14.20
N ASP A 711 -35.01 22.69 -13.88
CA ASP A 711 -36.20 22.43 -14.72
C ASP A 711 -37.55 22.96 -14.19
N ASP A 712 -37.62 23.63 -13.03
CA ASP A 712 -38.86 24.26 -12.59
C ASP A 712 -38.79 25.80 -12.58
N THR A 713 -39.87 26.44 -13.04
CA THR A 713 -39.96 27.92 -13.12
C THR A 713 -40.23 28.57 -11.76
N SER A 714 -39.78 27.95 -10.67
CA SER A 714 -40.09 28.37 -9.32
C SER A 714 -39.19 29.54 -8.89
N PRO A 715 -39.59 30.36 -7.91
CA PRO A 715 -38.71 31.38 -7.33
C PRO A 715 -37.66 30.79 -6.36
N ASP A 716 -37.74 29.49 -6.04
CA ASP A 716 -36.99 28.81 -4.98
C ASP A 716 -35.91 27.81 -5.48
N ASP A 717 -35.61 27.78 -6.79
CA ASP A 717 -34.66 26.86 -7.46
C ASP A 717 -33.22 26.89 -6.91
N PRO A 718 -32.65 28.03 -6.45
CA PRO A 718 -31.33 28.02 -5.85
C PRO A 718 -31.42 27.71 -4.34
N SER A 719 -30.85 26.58 -3.92
CA SER A 719 -30.72 26.31 -2.49
C SER A 719 -29.92 27.38 -1.74
N HIS A 720 -30.15 27.47 -0.43
CA HIS A 720 -29.30 28.27 0.44
C HIS A 720 -27.85 27.76 0.42
N VAL A 721 -26.88 28.68 0.54
CA VAL A 721 -25.49 28.29 0.75
C VAL A 721 -25.41 27.47 2.03
N ARG A 722 -24.78 26.30 1.95
CA ARG A 722 -24.33 25.56 3.11
C ARG A 722 -22.83 25.74 3.24
N GLU A 723 -22.42 26.35 4.35
CA GLU A 723 -21.01 26.51 4.67
C GLU A 723 -20.43 25.19 5.14
N PHE A 724 -19.21 24.90 4.72
CA PHE A 724 -18.42 23.86 5.36
C PHE A 724 -18.07 24.33 6.77
N PRO A 725 -18.19 23.46 7.79
CA PRO A 725 -17.92 23.86 9.17
C PRO A 725 -16.45 24.20 9.37
N ASP A 726 -16.17 25.16 10.25
CA ASP A 726 -14.81 25.40 10.73
C ASP A 726 -14.29 24.16 11.47
N LEU A 727 -12.99 23.86 11.29
CA LEU A 727 -12.32 22.88 12.14
C LEU A 727 -12.34 23.36 13.61
N PRO A 728 -12.93 22.60 14.55
CA PRO A 728 -12.88 22.93 15.96
C PRO A 728 -11.43 23.09 16.45
N ALA A 729 -11.23 23.91 17.47
CA ALA A 729 -9.90 24.07 18.08
C ALA A 729 -9.36 22.69 18.54
N GLY A 730 -8.19 22.30 18.03
CA GLY A 730 -7.55 21.01 18.33
C GLY A 730 -8.02 19.83 17.47
N ALA A 731 -8.99 20.02 16.56
CA ALA A 731 -9.35 19.01 15.58
C ALA A 731 -8.45 19.10 14.33
N SER A 732 -7.98 17.95 13.84
CA SER A 732 -7.20 17.86 12.60
C SER A 732 -8.05 17.59 11.36
N SER A 733 -9.27 17.09 11.53
CA SER A 733 -10.20 16.80 10.45
C SER A 733 -11.66 16.78 10.91
N ILE A 734 -12.58 16.88 9.94
CA ILE A 734 -14.02 16.61 10.06
C ILE A 734 -14.38 15.58 9.00
N ASP A 735 -14.99 14.48 9.44
CA ASP A 735 -15.61 13.47 8.57
C ASP A 735 -17.05 13.90 8.23
N GLY A 736 -17.21 14.41 7.01
CA GLY A 736 -18.49 14.83 6.46
C GLY A 736 -19.39 13.68 6.03
N VAL A 737 -18.98 12.41 6.16
CA VAL A 737 -19.91 11.27 6.05
C VAL A 737 -20.78 11.17 7.30
N ARG A 738 -20.19 11.41 8.47
CA ARG A 738 -20.91 11.41 9.76
C ARG A 738 -21.74 12.68 9.98
N ASN A 739 -21.29 13.80 9.42
CA ASN A 739 -21.99 15.10 9.50
C ASN A 739 -22.02 15.77 8.11
N PRO A 740 -22.86 15.25 7.21
CA PRO A 740 -22.91 15.73 5.83
C PRO A 740 -23.58 17.08 5.72
N LEU A 741 -23.33 17.77 4.59
CA LEU A 741 -24.14 18.92 4.22
C LEU A 741 -25.43 18.42 3.58
N ILE A 742 -26.57 18.96 4.03
CA ILE A 742 -27.90 18.54 3.56
C ILE A 742 -28.67 19.75 3.03
N TRP A 743 -29.23 19.59 1.84
CA TRP A 743 -30.18 20.52 1.22
C TRP A 743 -31.54 19.84 1.10
N ASN A 744 -32.60 20.60 1.39
CA ASN A 744 -33.97 20.18 1.16
C ASN A 744 -34.61 21.20 0.21
N PHE A 745 -35.26 20.68 -0.81
CA PHE A 745 -35.99 21.41 -1.84
C PHE A 745 -37.50 21.11 -1.68
N GLU A 746 -38.34 21.86 -2.40
CA GLU A 746 -39.79 21.55 -2.46
C GLU A 746 -40.05 20.22 -3.19
N GLY A 747 -39.07 19.72 -3.96
CA GLY A 747 -39.12 18.46 -4.72
C GLY A 747 -38.13 17.36 -4.30
N GLY A 748 -37.12 17.61 -3.45
CA GLY A 748 -36.12 16.58 -3.13
C GLY A 748 -35.15 16.89 -1.99
N ARG A 749 -34.31 15.92 -1.62
CA ARG A 749 -33.32 16.02 -0.55
C ARG A 749 -31.96 15.53 -1.02
N TYR A 750 -30.94 16.36 -0.82
CA TYR A 750 -29.59 16.08 -1.26
C TYR A 750 -28.60 16.08 -0.10
N ARG A 751 -27.67 15.12 -0.13
CA ARG A 751 -26.60 14.94 0.85
C ARG A 751 -25.24 15.00 0.16
N LEU A 752 -24.36 15.90 0.60
CA LEU A 752 -22.94 15.88 0.21
C LEU A 752 -22.09 15.27 1.32
N ASN A 753 -21.38 14.21 0.97
CA ASN A 753 -20.27 13.69 1.75
C ASN A 753 -18.98 14.43 1.36
N TYR A 754 -18.21 14.80 2.37
CA TYR A 754 -16.94 15.51 2.22
C TYR A 754 -15.98 15.11 3.33
N GLU A 755 -14.73 15.54 3.23
CA GLU A 755 -13.78 15.52 4.32
C GLU A 755 -13.03 16.84 4.38
N LEU A 756 -13.00 17.46 5.57
CA LEU A 756 -12.22 18.67 5.79
C LEU A 756 -11.00 18.30 6.63
N ARG A 757 -9.80 18.71 6.20
CA ARG A 757 -8.56 18.43 6.91
C ARG A 757 -7.74 19.71 7.09
N MET A 758 -7.02 19.81 8.21
CA MET A 758 -5.97 20.81 8.33
C MET A 758 -4.88 20.48 7.32
N ARG A 759 -4.45 21.45 6.51
CA ARG A 759 -3.39 21.22 5.53
C ARG A 759 -2.08 20.90 6.27
N LYS A 760 -1.50 19.74 6.00
CA LYS A 760 -0.14 19.40 6.43
C LYS A 760 0.89 20.10 5.54
N ASN A 761 2.02 20.54 6.10
CA ASN A 761 3.17 21.03 5.31
C ASN A 761 3.91 19.85 4.68
N GLU A 762 3.29 19.23 3.69
CA GLU A 762 3.95 18.23 2.87
C GLU A 762 4.28 18.87 1.51
N PRO A 763 5.50 18.69 0.97
CA PRO A 763 5.81 19.16 -0.38
C PRO A 763 4.80 18.58 -1.38
N ALA A 764 4.40 19.37 -2.38
CA ALA A 764 3.43 18.96 -3.40
C ALA A 764 3.92 17.81 -4.32
N ALA A 765 5.11 17.27 -4.10
CA ALA A 765 5.62 16.10 -4.78
C ALA A 765 6.40 15.23 -3.77
N ALA A 766 6.09 13.93 -3.76
CA ALA A 766 7.03 12.96 -3.25
C ALA A 766 8.36 13.10 -4.02
N ALA A 767 9.49 12.87 -3.36
CA ALA A 767 10.74 12.76 -4.10
C ALA A 767 10.58 11.67 -5.18
N PRO A 768 11.05 11.92 -6.42
CA PRO A 768 10.91 10.97 -7.52
C PRO A 768 11.55 9.61 -7.23
#